data_AF-A0A8H7HMQ0-F1
#
_entry.id   AF-A0A8H7HMQ0-F1
#
_cell.length_a   1.000
_cell.length_b   1.000
_cell.length_c   1.000
_cell.angle_alpha   90.00
_cell.angle_beta   90.00
_cell.angle_gamma   90.00
#
_symmetry.space_group_name_H-M   'P 1'
#
loop_
_entity.id
_entity.type
_entity.pdbx_description
1 polymer ?
#
loop_
_entity_poly.entity_id
_entity_poly.type
_entity_poly.pdbx_seq_one_letter_code
_entity_poly.pdbx_strand_id
1 'polypeptide(L)'
;MRFLNAALCATAIYTVPTLGSVIRTPSQYTGTKIIRIPTGGQVQTDQLLNMIDTLGIPTWTDVHIPYSHMDVQVSKDCLSEFRNGLRKINPELNSQLTVIHEDLAVSLAKEAEGMNTLYRRGPEGLANDEWFNSYHVYTDHLQFLQDLASTFPNNAKVVTSDNSYEGRPITGINIYGSSGSGAKPAVIFHGTVHAREWISTMVTEQIAYSLLSNYTTSPTIKSYVDKYDFYIFPVVNPDGFVYTQSDPDNRFLRKNRQPPPSNSSCYGRDINRNWEWQWGTGGSSPDPCEEDYHGISAGDSPEFKGLSVFLDARANSDAGTILYMDFHAKGLLFMSPYGYSNTEIAPDRAEHRKMEQGFAAAFKAPYNNTLTIGPIYQTIYQASGTSVDYAYGHSNIKYSFAIELRGVMSLSGFILPPHEIRPSGIEVYEGRSTRKSVKARPLDGAQLTGLAKLKTRYAYRRSFVNTNYAWINQCDKAYSIFRTGVGAKLIWKDLSGLLMSTSCSGSPWSAHNLQIDTPAYKRPSSNCANKKGAKVSSPPLPRHYHSSSIKADSAGDIFVFGGRIEYQLKNDTWAIRLSRNSDIRLKPKESSTSLRATARLLDATGKVPSPRWGHASALAGKRLIVWGGNTSLGREFKDTSQASTVTHVWANLDVQPAPYARSRHAVCMCGNKFVVFGGWDGGLYFSNDMWSFDLDLLAQGIPKWERIEVAQGSRSPPKRGGHGMVSYENKLYMFGGNDDFGKFGDTWCFDMATRVWTELKPASPTPSRRSQHALSLVGDEVYMFGGHGDNGRLGDTWSFGMSDQTWRILSDTKSQPSPREKHTVASVGDLMVIFGGRGDDWDQTGKMTLVHVLDTKLVRIDPLNNKEAAVGHPPILNTGQLYSRSTKDLPTGEEIQRPERPISAAFSKDTNSPSFHKHGIDGSMSSELGVKYSKTYQVRSP
;
A
#
# COMPACT_ATOMS: atom_id res chain seq x y z
N MET A 1 33.37 -67.07 1.51
CA MET A 1 32.92 -65.98 2.40
C MET A 1 34.04 -64.95 2.49
N ARG A 2 33.68 -63.67 2.31
CA ARG A 2 34.40 -62.45 2.71
C ARG A 2 35.88 -62.30 2.30
N PHE A 3 36.13 -61.51 1.26
CA PHE A 3 37.39 -60.78 1.09
C PHE A 3 37.10 -59.28 1.07
N LEU A 4 37.72 -58.56 2.02
CA LEU A 4 37.98 -57.13 1.92
C LEU A 4 38.85 -56.90 0.69
N ASN A 5 38.49 -55.92 -0.15
CA ASN A 5 39.47 -55.18 -0.93
C ASN A 5 38.99 -53.73 -1.11
N ALA A 6 39.97 -52.86 -1.02
CA ALA A 6 39.89 -51.41 -0.97
C ALA A 6 39.15 -50.80 -2.17
N ALA A 7 38.25 -49.86 -1.89
CA ALA A 7 37.79 -48.88 -2.87
C ALA A 7 38.47 -47.55 -2.55
N LEU A 8 39.26 -47.06 -3.51
CA LEU A 8 39.82 -45.70 -3.50
C LEU A 8 38.66 -44.69 -3.39
N CYS A 9 38.58 -43.97 -2.27
CA CYS A 9 37.90 -42.68 -2.25
C CYS A 9 38.77 -41.67 -2.98
N ALA A 10 38.48 -41.46 -4.27
CA ALA A 10 38.90 -40.26 -4.97
C ALA A 10 38.14 -39.08 -4.33
N THR A 11 38.79 -38.35 -3.43
CA THR A 11 38.41 -37.00 -3.07
C THR A 11 38.56 -36.12 -4.32
N ALA A 12 37.51 -36.08 -5.14
CA ALA A 12 37.32 -35.00 -6.09
C ALA A 12 37.07 -33.75 -5.25
N ILE A 13 38.13 -32.97 -5.03
CA ILE A 13 38.02 -31.58 -4.63
C ILE A 13 37.27 -30.91 -5.78
N TYR A 14 35.95 -30.80 -5.63
CA TYR A 14 35.17 -29.86 -6.43
C TYR A 14 35.66 -28.47 -6.02
N THR A 15 36.67 -27.97 -6.71
CA THR A 15 36.88 -26.53 -6.81
C THR A 15 35.65 -25.98 -7.52
N VAL A 16 34.63 -25.62 -6.75
CA VAL A 16 33.55 -24.77 -7.23
C VAL A 16 34.24 -23.50 -7.72
N PRO A 17 34.16 -23.13 -9.01
CA PRO A 17 34.60 -21.83 -9.43
C PRO A 17 33.69 -20.85 -8.69
N THR A 18 34.20 -20.13 -7.70
CA THR A 18 33.58 -18.91 -7.19
C THR A 18 33.70 -17.86 -8.29
N LEU A 19 32.94 -18.04 -9.36
CA LEU A 19 32.56 -16.95 -10.24
C LEU A 19 31.38 -16.30 -9.53
N GLY A 20 31.66 -15.25 -8.75
CA GLY A 20 30.64 -14.25 -8.46
C GLY A 20 30.16 -13.73 -9.81
N SER A 21 29.03 -14.24 -10.29
CA SER A 21 28.40 -13.75 -11.50
C SER A 21 27.90 -12.35 -11.18
N VAL A 22 28.68 -11.34 -11.55
CA VAL A 22 28.16 -9.98 -11.66
C VAL A 22 27.00 -10.08 -12.64
N ILE A 23 25.76 -9.91 -12.16
CA ILE A 23 24.60 -9.80 -13.04
C ILE A 23 24.87 -8.59 -13.93
N ARG A 24 25.23 -8.86 -15.18
CA ARG A 24 25.48 -7.80 -16.16
C ARG A 24 24.16 -7.12 -16.47
N THR A 25 24.16 -5.79 -16.51
CA THR A 25 23.02 -5.03 -17.01
C THR A 25 22.67 -5.56 -18.41
N PRO A 26 21.43 -6.03 -18.66
CA PRO A 26 21.08 -6.60 -19.95
C PRO A 26 21.20 -5.53 -21.04
N SER A 27 22.21 -5.65 -21.90
CA SER A 27 22.49 -4.62 -22.91
C SER A 27 21.30 -4.43 -23.86
N GLN A 28 20.53 -5.50 -24.15
CA GLN A 28 19.39 -5.44 -25.06
C GLN A 28 18.19 -4.64 -24.52
N TYR A 29 18.05 -4.51 -23.20
CA TYR A 29 16.94 -3.77 -22.59
C TYR A 29 17.29 -2.30 -22.34
N THR A 30 18.50 -1.87 -22.67
CA THR A 30 18.97 -0.49 -22.47
C THR A 30 18.11 0.48 -23.28
N GLY A 31 17.46 1.43 -22.61
CA GLY A 31 16.53 2.38 -23.23
C GLY A 31 15.22 1.78 -23.72
N THR A 32 14.96 0.48 -23.47
CA THR A 32 13.66 -0.16 -23.75
C THR A 32 12.64 0.29 -22.73
N LYS A 33 11.45 0.66 -23.21
CA LYS A 33 10.34 1.15 -22.40
C LYS A 33 9.24 0.12 -22.32
N ILE A 34 8.67 -0.07 -21.14
CA ILE A 34 7.35 -0.69 -21.04
C ILE A 34 6.31 0.42 -21.04
N ILE A 35 5.39 0.39 -22.00
CA ILE A 35 4.41 1.44 -22.22
C ILE A 35 3.02 0.84 -22.19
N ARG A 36 2.15 1.42 -21.36
CA ARG A 36 0.73 1.13 -21.32
C ARG A 36 -0.03 2.07 -22.24
N ILE A 37 -0.79 1.47 -23.15
CA ILE A 37 -1.62 2.12 -24.16
C ILE A 37 -3.10 1.87 -23.80
N PRO A 38 -3.96 2.90 -23.76
CA PRO A 38 -5.41 2.68 -23.64
C PRO A 38 -5.98 2.08 -24.93
N THR A 39 -6.71 0.97 -24.81
CA THR A 39 -7.20 0.19 -25.97
C THR A 39 -8.38 0.86 -26.68
N GLY A 40 -9.21 1.64 -25.97
CA GLY A 40 -10.41 2.28 -26.54
C GLY A 40 -11.45 1.24 -27.00
N GLY A 41 -12.37 1.60 -27.89
CA GLY A 41 -13.35 0.63 -28.41
C GLY A 41 -12.70 -0.51 -29.21
N GLN A 42 -13.48 -1.54 -29.57
CA GLN A 42 -12.98 -2.74 -30.27
C GLN A 42 -12.15 -2.39 -31.52
N VAL A 43 -12.65 -1.49 -32.38
CA VAL A 43 -11.94 -1.08 -33.60
C VAL A 43 -10.55 -0.50 -33.32
N GLN A 44 -10.41 0.34 -32.28
CA GLN A 44 -9.11 0.90 -31.92
C GLN A 44 -8.20 -0.19 -31.33
N THR A 45 -8.77 -1.13 -30.58
CA THR A 45 -8.06 -2.28 -30.01
C THR A 45 -7.46 -3.13 -31.12
N ASP A 46 -8.25 -3.48 -32.15
CA ASP A 46 -7.79 -4.29 -33.29
C ASP A 46 -6.72 -3.55 -34.12
N GLN A 47 -6.88 -2.24 -34.31
CA GLN A 47 -5.88 -1.40 -34.99
C GLN A 47 -4.56 -1.34 -34.23
N LEU A 48 -4.61 -1.27 -32.90
CA LEU A 48 -3.43 -1.28 -32.05
C LEU A 48 -2.72 -2.64 -32.12
N LEU A 49 -3.45 -3.75 -32.05
CA LEU A 49 -2.89 -5.10 -32.17
C LEU A 49 -2.18 -5.27 -33.52
N ASN A 50 -2.86 -4.96 -34.62
CA ASN A 50 -2.26 -5.05 -35.94
C ASN A 50 -0.99 -4.18 -36.08
N MET A 51 -0.98 -2.97 -35.48
CA MET A 51 0.22 -2.12 -35.47
C MET A 51 1.36 -2.74 -34.65
N ILE A 52 1.06 -3.29 -33.48
CA ILE A 52 2.04 -3.94 -32.59
C ILE A 52 2.66 -5.15 -33.28
N ASP A 53 1.82 -6.00 -33.88
CA ASP A 53 2.25 -7.19 -34.61
C ASP A 53 3.13 -6.81 -35.82
N THR A 54 2.71 -5.79 -36.58
CA THR A 54 3.49 -5.29 -37.73
C THR A 54 4.86 -4.75 -37.31
N LEU A 55 4.95 -4.13 -36.13
CA LEU A 55 6.20 -3.58 -35.60
C LEU A 55 7.03 -4.62 -34.82
N GLY A 56 6.51 -5.84 -34.64
CA GLY A 56 7.17 -6.89 -33.85
C GLY A 56 7.38 -6.49 -32.39
N ILE A 57 6.47 -5.71 -31.81
CA ILE A 57 6.58 -5.21 -30.43
C ILE A 57 6.02 -6.27 -29.46
N PRO A 58 6.80 -6.77 -28.49
CA PRO A 58 6.29 -7.73 -27.50
C PRO A 58 5.21 -7.11 -26.61
N THR A 59 4.14 -7.86 -26.34
CA THR A 59 3.07 -7.49 -25.42
C THR A 59 3.31 -8.09 -24.03
N TRP A 60 2.90 -7.36 -22.99
CA TRP A 60 3.00 -7.74 -21.57
C TRP A 60 1.61 -7.93 -20.93
N THR A 61 0.56 -7.83 -21.74
CA THR A 61 -0.83 -8.02 -21.34
C THR A 61 -1.38 -9.20 -22.12
N ASP A 62 -1.74 -10.27 -21.43
CA ASP A 62 -2.18 -11.53 -22.05
C ASP A 62 -3.58 -11.44 -22.66
N VAL A 63 -4.42 -10.50 -22.20
CA VAL A 63 -5.80 -10.31 -22.68
C VAL A 63 -6.06 -8.85 -23.07
N HIS A 64 -6.42 -8.63 -24.33
CA HIS A 64 -6.66 -7.29 -24.88
C HIS A 64 -8.15 -6.95 -24.85
N ILE A 65 -8.57 -6.25 -23.81
CA ILE A 65 -9.98 -5.89 -23.58
C ILE A 65 -10.24 -4.47 -24.10
N PRO A 66 -11.30 -4.23 -24.89
CA PRO A 66 -11.75 -2.88 -25.21
C PRO A 66 -12.05 -2.05 -23.95
N TYR A 67 -11.76 -0.75 -24.02
CA TYR A 67 -11.92 0.24 -22.95
C TYR A 67 -11.07 -0.03 -21.71
N SER A 68 -10.02 -0.83 -21.87
CA SER A 68 -9.00 -1.13 -20.87
C SER A 68 -7.65 -0.57 -21.34
N HIS A 69 -6.62 -1.42 -21.37
CA HIS A 69 -5.26 -1.08 -21.72
C HIS A 69 -4.50 -2.30 -22.24
N MET A 70 -3.35 -2.04 -22.87
CA MET A 70 -2.35 -3.02 -23.27
C MET A 70 -0.96 -2.49 -22.90
N ASP A 71 -0.13 -3.35 -22.32
CA ASP A 71 1.26 -3.04 -21.96
C ASP A 71 2.17 -3.61 -23.04
N VAL A 72 3.10 -2.81 -23.55
CA VAL A 72 3.99 -3.18 -24.66
C VAL A 72 5.44 -2.84 -24.35
N GLN A 73 6.37 -3.66 -24.86
CA GLN A 73 7.81 -3.49 -24.71
C GLN A 73 8.42 -2.83 -25.93
N VAL A 74 8.57 -1.51 -25.89
CA VAL A 74 9.03 -0.70 -27.01
C VAL A 74 10.52 -0.42 -26.85
N SER A 75 11.34 -1.01 -27.73
CA SER A 75 12.79 -0.73 -27.76
C SER A 75 13.06 0.73 -28.13
N LYS A 76 14.26 1.22 -27.77
CA LYS A 76 14.69 2.58 -28.13
C LYS A 76 14.59 2.86 -29.63
N ASP A 77 14.93 1.87 -30.45
CA ASP A 77 14.96 1.99 -31.91
C ASP A 77 13.55 1.96 -32.52
N CYS A 78 12.62 1.21 -31.93
CA CYS A 78 11.23 1.13 -32.38
C CYS A 78 10.34 2.30 -31.91
N LEU A 79 10.78 3.07 -30.90
CA LEU A 79 9.96 4.10 -30.23
C LEU A 79 9.40 5.17 -31.17
N SER A 80 10.16 5.58 -32.18
CA SER A 80 9.73 6.60 -33.15
C SER A 80 8.61 6.08 -34.06
N GLU A 81 8.76 4.86 -34.59
CA GLU A 81 7.78 4.21 -35.45
C GLU A 81 6.51 3.86 -34.69
N PHE A 82 6.64 3.33 -33.48
CA PHE A 82 5.54 3.09 -32.57
C PHE A 82 4.71 4.36 -32.34
N ARG A 83 5.34 5.48 -31.97
CA ARG A 83 4.64 6.76 -31.76
C ARG A 83 3.99 7.29 -33.04
N ASN A 84 4.59 7.05 -34.21
CA ASN A 84 4.00 7.38 -35.51
C ASN A 84 2.75 6.53 -35.79
N GLY A 85 2.81 5.22 -35.55
CA GLY A 85 1.67 4.31 -35.70
C GLY A 85 0.49 4.73 -34.83
N LEU A 86 0.76 5.05 -33.56
CA LEU A 86 -0.27 5.56 -32.64
C LEU A 86 -0.97 6.82 -33.17
N ARG A 87 -0.24 7.78 -33.77
CA ARG A 87 -0.84 8.98 -34.36
C ARG A 87 -1.78 8.67 -35.52
N LYS A 88 -1.47 7.64 -36.31
CA LYS A 88 -2.29 7.21 -37.45
C LYS A 88 -3.61 6.59 -36.98
N ILE A 89 -3.57 5.85 -35.87
CA ILE A 89 -4.77 5.24 -35.26
C ILE A 89 -5.64 6.31 -34.61
N ASN A 90 -5.05 7.10 -33.70
CA ASN A 90 -5.73 8.19 -33.02
C ASN A 90 -4.71 9.24 -32.55
N PRO A 91 -4.78 10.49 -33.06
CA PRO A 91 -3.81 11.55 -32.75
C PRO A 91 -3.62 11.84 -31.26
N GLU A 92 -4.61 11.56 -30.41
CA GLU A 92 -4.56 11.81 -28.98
C GLU A 92 -3.83 10.71 -28.19
N LEU A 93 -3.65 9.51 -28.75
CA LEU A 93 -3.11 8.34 -28.02
C LEU A 93 -1.73 8.59 -27.42
N ASN A 94 -0.84 9.29 -28.12
CA ASN A 94 0.50 9.60 -27.62
C ASN A 94 0.48 10.38 -26.29
N SER A 95 -0.52 11.24 -26.10
CA SER A 95 -0.66 12.03 -24.87
C SER A 95 -1.25 11.23 -23.70
N GLN A 96 -1.79 10.04 -23.99
CA GLN A 96 -2.46 9.17 -23.03
C GLN A 96 -1.59 7.97 -22.59
N LEU A 97 -0.40 7.82 -23.18
CA LEU A 97 0.52 6.75 -22.84
C LEU A 97 1.01 6.85 -21.39
N THR A 98 1.03 5.70 -20.73
CA THR A 98 1.63 5.56 -19.40
C THR A 98 2.93 4.79 -19.54
N VAL A 99 4.08 5.42 -19.27
CA VAL A 99 5.35 4.69 -19.26
C VAL A 99 5.48 3.98 -17.91
N ILE A 100 5.51 2.65 -17.95
CA ILE A 100 5.63 1.75 -16.82
C ILE A 100 7.10 1.64 -16.40
N HIS A 101 7.98 1.30 -17.35
CA HIS A 101 9.42 1.30 -17.18
C HIS A 101 10.04 2.29 -18.15
N GLU A 102 10.71 3.32 -17.62
CA GLU A 102 11.39 4.34 -18.45
C GLU A 102 12.64 3.78 -19.11
N ASP A 103 13.32 2.88 -18.41
CA ASP A 103 14.41 2.03 -18.88
C ASP A 103 14.29 0.67 -18.18
N LEU A 104 14.04 -0.37 -18.97
CA LEU A 104 13.84 -1.73 -18.49
C LEU A 104 15.13 -2.31 -17.91
N ALA A 105 16.30 -2.04 -18.50
CA ALA A 105 17.58 -2.52 -17.99
C ALA A 105 17.89 -1.95 -16.59
N VAL A 106 17.56 -0.68 -16.35
CA VAL A 106 17.70 -0.05 -15.02
C VAL A 106 16.77 -0.70 -14.00
N SER A 107 15.54 -1.00 -14.40
CA SER A 107 14.55 -1.64 -13.51
C SER A 107 14.99 -3.05 -13.10
N LEU A 108 15.52 -3.82 -14.05
CA LEU A 108 16.08 -5.15 -13.82
C LEU A 108 17.33 -5.12 -12.94
N ALA A 109 18.23 -4.18 -13.18
CA ALA A 109 19.42 -4.01 -12.34
C ALA A 109 19.05 -3.71 -10.88
N LYS A 110 17.99 -2.92 -10.65
CA LYS A 110 17.48 -2.62 -9.31
C LYS A 110 16.83 -3.82 -8.64
N GLU A 111 16.09 -4.63 -9.39
CA GLU A 111 15.53 -5.89 -8.86
C GLU A 111 16.64 -6.87 -8.44
N ALA A 112 17.70 -6.94 -9.24
CA ALA A 112 18.85 -7.82 -9.03
C ALA A 112 19.88 -7.32 -8.02
N GLU A 113 19.70 -6.13 -7.41
CA GLU A 113 20.70 -5.51 -6.52
C GLU A 113 21.13 -6.44 -5.37
N GLY A 114 20.17 -7.13 -4.74
CA GLY A 114 20.46 -8.07 -3.64
C GLY A 114 20.98 -9.44 -4.07
N MET A 115 20.86 -9.82 -5.35
CA MET A 115 21.47 -11.05 -5.87
C MET A 115 22.99 -10.95 -6.01
N ASN A 116 23.53 -9.73 -6.02
CA ASN A 116 24.98 -9.48 -6.06
C ASN A 116 25.63 -9.51 -4.66
N THR A 117 24.82 -9.58 -3.60
CA THR A 117 25.31 -9.71 -2.23
C THR A 117 25.18 -11.17 -1.78
N LEU A 118 26.29 -11.75 -1.31
CA LEU A 118 26.26 -13.10 -0.72
C LEU A 118 25.22 -13.17 0.40
N TYR A 119 24.39 -14.21 0.39
CA TYR A 119 23.49 -14.51 1.49
C TYR A 119 24.19 -14.43 2.85
N ARG A 120 23.80 -13.43 3.65
CA ARG A 120 24.34 -13.26 5.02
C ARG A 120 23.53 -14.12 5.97
N ARG A 121 24.09 -15.30 6.28
CA ARG A 121 23.61 -16.15 7.37
C ARG A 121 23.60 -15.36 8.69
N GLY A 122 22.66 -15.70 9.57
CA GLY A 122 22.59 -15.16 10.92
C GLY A 122 23.79 -15.60 11.77
N PRO A 123 23.86 -15.16 13.04
CA PRO A 123 24.81 -15.70 14.00
C PRO A 123 24.81 -17.23 13.96
N GLU A 124 26.01 -17.84 13.96
CA GLU A 124 26.21 -19.31 13.91
C GLU A 124 25.79 -20.01 12.59
N GLY A 125 25.46 -19.26 11.53
CA GLY A 125 25.12 -19.85 10.23
C GLY A 125 23.63 -20.16 10.06
N LEU A 126 22.76 -19.60 10.90
CA LEU A 126 21.33 -19.90 10.93
C LEU A 126 20.51 -19.01 9.97
N ALA A 127 19.32 -19.50 9.59
CA ALA A 127 18.35 -18.73 8.82
C ALA A 127 17.89 -17.50 9.62
N ASN A 128 17.76 -16.34 8.96
CA ASN A 128 17.31 -15.10 9.59
C ASN A 128 16.29 -14.35 8.73
N ASP A 129 15.61 -13.41 9.36
CA ASP A 129 14.55 -12.62 8.74
C ASP A 129 15.04 -11.65 7.66
N GLU A 130 16.32 -11.23 7.65
CA GLU A 130 16.88 -10.34 6.60
C GLU A 130 16.82 -10.96 5.20
N TRP A 131 16.67 -12.29 5.10
CA TRP A 131 16.40 -13.01 3.86
C TRP A 131 15.31 -12.35 3.01
N PHE A 132 14.26 -11.82 3.65
CA PHE A 132 13.11 -11.25 2.93
C PHE A 132 13.31 -9.79 2.47
N ASN A 133 14.53 -9.24 2.54
CA ASN A 133 14.84 -7.88 2.09
C ASN A 133 15.26 -7.80 0.61
N SER A 134 15.56 -8.94 -0.04
CA SER A 134 16.05 -9.04 -1.42
C SER A 134 15.61 -10.34 -2.10
N TYR A 135 15.74 -10.39 -3.43
CA TYR A 135 15.77 -11.66 -4.16
C TYR A 135 17.19 -12.25 -4.14
N HIS A 136 17.28 -13.56 -4.34
CA HIS A 136 18.53 -14.31 -4.20
C HIS A 136 18.75 -15.24 -5.38
N VAL A 137 20.01 -15.60 -5.61
CA VAL A 137 20.36 -16.61 -6.60
C VAL A 137 19.89 -17.99 -6.15
N TYR A 138 19.57 -18.88 -7.09
CA TYR A 138 19.00 -20.21 -6.80
C TYR A 138 19.80 -21.01 -5.75
N THR A 139 21.13 -20.95 -5.76
CA THR A 139 21.98 -21.64 -4.78
C THR A 139 21.72 -21.17 -3.35
N ASP A 140 21.40 -19.90 -3.16
CA ASP A 140 21.14 -19.33 -1.84
C ASP A 140 19.77 -19.78 -1.32
N HIS A 141 18.78 -19.99 -2.20
CA HIS A 141 17.48 -20.58 -1.82
C HIS A 141 17.66 -22.00 -1.27
N LEU A 142 18.49 -22.82 -1.92
CA LEU A 142 18.81 -24.16 -1.41
C LEU A 142 19.50 -24.10 -0.05
N GLN A 143 20.45 -23.17 0.10
CA GLN A 143 21.14 -22.96 1.39
C GLN A 143 20.18 -22.47 2.47
N PHE A 144 19.26 -21.55 2.16
CA PHE A 144 18.26 -21.04 3.08
C PHE A 144 17.35 -22.16 3.62
N LEU A 145 16.90 -23.08 2.76
CA LEU A 145 16.09 -24.24 3.20
C LEU A 145 16.89 -25.18 4.10
N GLN A 146 18.18 -25.40 3.82
CA GLN A 146 19.07 -26.19 4.67
C GLN A 146 19.31 -25.52 6.02
N ASP A 147 19.57 -24.21 6.04
CA ASP A 147 19.80 -23.45 7.26
C ASP A 147 18.51 -23.39 8.10
N LEU A 148 17.35 -23.28 7.46
CA LEU A 148 16.05 -23.30 8.14
C LEU A 148 15.76 -24.67 8.77
N ALA A 149 16.03 -25.78 8.06
CA ALA A 149 15.91 -27.12 8.62
C ALA A 149 16.91 -27.35 9.78
N SER A 150 18.13 -26.84 9.65
CA SER A 150 19.17 -26.92 10.68
C SER A 150 18.85 -26.08 11.92
N THR A 151 18.17 -24.95 11.74
CA THR A 151 17.69 -24.09 12.84
C THR A 151 16.56 -24.77 13.62
N PHE A 152 15.73 -25.57 12.96
CA PHE A 152 14.57 -26.23 13.55
C PHE A 152 14.56 -27.76 13.32
N PRO A 153 15.58 -28.51 13.80
CA PRO A 153 15.81 -29.90 13.42
C PRO A 153 14.73 -30.87 13.91
N ASN A 154 13.96 -30.48 14.94
CA ASN A 154 12.84 -31.27 15.47
C ASN A 154 11.50 -30.97 14.77
N ASN A 155 11.45 -29.96 13.91
CA ASN A 155 10.22 -29.47 13.28
C ASN A 155 10.33 -29.37 11.76
N ALA A 156 11.52 -29.53 11.18
CA ALA A 156 11.73 -29.38 9.76
C ALA A 156 12.75 -30.38 9.22
N LYS A 157 12.60 -30.74 7.93
CA LYS A 157 13.64 -31.41 7.13
C LYS A 157 13.52 -31.01 5.67
N VAL A 158 14.64 -30.92 4.97
CA VAL A 158 14.66 -30.73 3.51
C VAL A 158 14.14 -32.01 2.83
N VAL A 159 13.35 -31.82 1.77
CA VAL A 159 12.79 -32.89 0.94
C VAL A 159 12.99 -32.56 -0.53
N THR A 160 12.92 -33.57 -1.39
CA THR A 160 13.03 -33.42 -2.84
C THR A 160 11.92 -34.25 -3.50
N SER A 161 11.26 -33.72 -4.52
CA SER A 161 10.23 -34.47 -5.27
C SER A 161 10.86 -35.34 -6.36
N ASP A 162 11.70 -34.74 -7.22
CA ASP A 162 12.55 -35.39 -8.23
C ASP A 162 13.54 -34.34 -8.77
N ASN A 163 14.18 -34.59 -9.91
CA ASN A 163 15.02 -33.65 -10.64
C ASN A 163 14.28 -33.01 -11.83
N SER A 164 14.63 -31.76 -12.13
CA SER A 164 14.26 -31.06 -13.36
C SER A 164 14.95 -31.65 -14.60
N TYR A 165 14.62 -31.11 -15.78
CA TYR A 165 15.23 -31.57 -17.03
C TYR A 165 16.77 -31.49 -17.04
N GLU A 166 17.35 -30.37 -16.59
CA GLU A 166 18.81 -30.17 -16.51
C GLU A 166 19.42 -30.80 -15.24
N GLY A 167 18.66 -31.63 -14.51
CA GLY A 167 19.15 -32.43 -13.39
C GLY A 167 19.25 -31.71 -12.05
N ARG A 168 18.58 -30.56 -11.88
CA ARG A 168 18.53 -29.86 -10.59
C ARG A 168 17.44 -30.44 -9.70
N PRO A 169 17.71 -30.69 -8.40
CA PRO A 169 16.69 -31.23 -7.50
C PRO A 169 15.57 -30.22 -7.24
N ILE A 170 14.33 -30.65 -7.43
CA ILE A 170 13.13 -29.90 -7.04
C ILE A 170 13.00 -30.00 -5.52
N THR A 171 13.61 -29.02 -4.85
CA THR A 171 13.84 -29.03 -3.40
C THR A 171 12.75 -28.26 -2.67
N GLY A 172 12.31 -28.80 -1.53
CA GLY A 172 11.36 -28.19 -0.63
C GLY A 172 11.70 -28.45 0.83
N ILE A 173 10.81 -28.01 1.72
CA ILE A 173 10.92 -28.22 3.17
C ILE A 173 9.64 -28.87 3.69
N ASN A 174 9.79 -29.91 4.48
CA ASN A 174 8.71 -30.51 5.25
C ASN A 174 8.74 -29.99 6.68
N ILE A 175 7.66 -29.32 7.11
CA ILE A 175 7.48 -28.78 8.46
C ILE A 175 6.41 -29.59 9.18
N TYR A 176 6.71 -30.06 10.38
CA TYR A 176 5.86 -30.96 11.16
C TYR A 176 5.94 -30.65 12.65
N GLY A 177 4.87 -31.01 13.36
CA GLY A 177 4.76 -30.82 14.80
C GLY A 177 5.27 -32.02 15.59
N SER A 178 4.80 -32.10 16.84
CA SER A 178 5.23 -33.10 17.83
C SER A 178 4.98 -34.57 17.44
N SER A 179 4.13 -34.85 16.46
CA SER A 179 3.87 -36.22 15.98
C SER A 179 4.90 -36.73 14.96
N GLY A 180 5.87 -35.90 14.57
CA GLY A 180 6.84 -36.23 13.52
C GLY A 180 6.26 -36.09 12.11
N SER A 181 7.16 -36.26 11.13
CA SER A 181 6.88 -36.09 9.70
C SER A 181 6.00 -37.19 9.13
N GLY A 182 4.97 -36.82 8.35
CA GLY A 182 4.13 -37.72 7.55
C GLY A 182 2.95 -38.32 8.33
N ALA A 183 2.84 -38.02 9.63
CA ALA A 183 1.82 -38.58 10.51
C ALA A 183 0.49 -37.80 10.47
N LYS A 184 0.46 -36.60 9.87
CA LYS A 184 -0.71 -35.72 9.84
C LYS A 184 -1.15 -35.40 8.41
N PRO A 185 -2.42 -34.99 8.21
CA PRO A 185 -2.87 -34.58 6.89
C PRO A 185 -1.99 -33.47 6.33
N ALA A 186 -1.63 -33.60 5.05
CA ALA A 186 -0.67 -32.70 4.42
C ALA A 186 -1.32 -31.39 3.94
N VAL A 187 -0.55 -30.31 4.02
CA VAL A 187 -0.78 -29.04 3.33
C VAL A 187 0.40 -28.81 2.39
N ILE A 188 0.14 -28.74 1.09
CA ILE A 188 1.18 -28.68 0.06
C ILE A 188 1.13 -27.34 -0.64
N PHE A 189 2.23 -26.60 -0.61
CA PHE A 189 2.42 -25.35 -1.33
C PHE A 189 3.57 -25.49 -2.31
N HIS A 190 3.38 -24.99 -3.51
CA HIS A 190 4.50 -24.81 -4.43
C HIS A 190 4.44 -23.46 -5.13
N GLY A 191 5.60 -22.94 -5.49
CA GLY A 191 5.76 -21.66 -6.16
C GLY A 191 6.72 -21.77 -7.34
N THR A 192 6.75 -20.72 -8.15
CA THR A 192 7.70 -20.57 -9.26
C THR A 192 7.63 -21.74 -10.23
N VAL A 193 6.41 -22.18 -10.53
CA VAL A 193 6.17 -23.08 -11.67
C VAL A 193 6.41 -22.35 -13.00
N HIS A 194 6.13 -21.04 -13.03
CA HIS A 194 6.64 -20.15 -14.06
C HIS A 194 7.90 -19.42 -13.54
N ALA A 195 8.99 -19.51 -14.31
CA ALA A 195 10.31 -19.09 -13.85
C ALA A 195 10.43 -17.58 -13.56
N ARG A 196 9.74 -16.73 -14.32
CA ARG A 196 9.80 -15.27 -14.17
C ARG A 196 9.13 -14.70 -12.91
N GLU A 197 8.35 -15.51 -12.18
CA GLU A 197 7.47 -15.07 -11.09
C GLU A 197 8.16 -15.10 -9.71
N TRP A 198 9.33 -14.47 -9.61
CA TRP A 198 10.27 -14.57 -8.45
C TRP A 198 9.64 -14.30 -7.08
N ILE A 199 8.61 -13.46 -7.01
CA ILE A 199 7.90 -13.15 -5.75
C ILE A 199 7.25 -14.41 -5.13
N SER A 200 6.84 -15.39 -5.95
CA SER A 200 6.25 -16.64 -5.47
C SER A 200 7.24 -17.45 -4.63
N THR A 201 8.52 -17.48 -5.01
CA THR A 201 9.59 -18.13 -4.23
C THR A 201 9.69 -17.49 -2.84
N MET A 202 9.81 -16.17 -2.80
CA MET A 202 10.03 -15.45 -1.55
C MET A 202 8.83 -15.56 -0.60
N VAL A 203 7.60 -15.48 -1.12
CA VAL A 203 6.37 -15.60 -0.30
C VAL A 203 6.22 -16.99 0.29
N THR A 204 6.48 -18.05 -0.48
CA THR A 204 6.39 -19.43 0.02
C THR A 204 7.45 -19.72 1.09
N GLU A 205 8.68 -19.21 0.92
CA GLU A 205 9.73 -19.26 1.94
C GLU A 205 9.38 -18.44 3.19
N GLN A 206 8.70 -17.29 3.04
CA GLN A 206 8.26 -16.49 4.18
C GLN A 206 7.19 -17.21 5.01
N ILE A 207 6.30 -17.96 4.36
CA ILE A 207 5.37 -18.84 5.05
C ILE A 207 6.14 -19.92 5.83
N ALA A 208 7.12 -20.59 5.21
CA ALA A 208 7.93 -21.62 5.86
C ALA A 208 8.65 -21.08 7.10
N TYR A 209 9.34 -19.94 6.96
CA TYR A 209 10.02 -19.26 8.06
C TYR A 209 9.05 -18.87 9.18
N SER A 210 7.87 -18.32 8.83
CA SER A 210 6.87 -17.88 9.80
C SER A 210 6.23 -19.04 10.58
N LEU A 211 6.05 -20.20 9.95
CA LEU A 211 5.54 -21.40 10.62
C LEU A 211 6.52 -21.93 11.67
N LEU A 212 7.82 -21.93 11.36
CA LEU A 212 8.86 -22.46 12.23
C LEU A 212 9.24 -21.48 13.35
N SER A 213 9.54 -20.22 12.99
CA SER A 213 9.95 -19.19 13.96
C SER A 213 8.88 -18.89 15.01
N ASN A 214 7.60 -19.11 14.69
CA ASN A 214 6.49 -18.90 15.61
C ASN A 214 5.95 -20.19 16.25
N TYR A 215 6.55 -21.36 15.99
CA TYR A 215 6.04 -22.64 16.49
C TYR A 215 6.00 -22.70 18.03
N THR A 216 7.02 -22.16 18.71
CA THR A 216 7.11 -22.17 20.18
C THR A 216 6.40 -20.99 20.84
N THR A 217 6.23 -19.88 20.12
CA THR A 217 5.74 -18.60 20.67
C THR A 217 4.26 -18.34 20.38
N SER A 218 3.69 -18.92 19.32
CA SER A 218 2.30 -18.71 18.92
C SER A 218 1.47 -19.98 19.12
N PRO A 219 0.53 -20.02 20.09
CA PRO A 219 -0.37 -21.15 20.29
C PRO A 219 -1.19 -21.49 19.04
N THR A 220 -1.52 -20.47 18.24
CA THR A 220 -2.23 -20.64 16.98
C THR A 220 -1.37 -21.35 15.94
N ILE A 221 -0.11 -20.93 15.75
CA ILE A 221 0.80 -21.60 14.79
C ILE A 221 1.15 -23.00 15.26
N LYS A 222 1.45 -23.17 16.54
CA LYS A 222 1.62 -24.49 17.14
C LYS A 222 0.46 -25.42 16.83
N SER A 223 -0.78 -24.95 17.02
CA SER A 223 -1.98 -25.74 16.75
C SER A 223 -2.12 -26.17 15.29
N TYR A 224 -1.62 -25.38 14.35
CA TYR A 224 -1.63 -25.74 12.94
C TYR A 224 -0.52 -26.73 12.58
N VAL A 225 0.71 -26.48 13.03
CA VAL A 225 1.87 -27.34 12.76
C VAL A 225 1.75 -28.70 13.47
N ASP A 226 1.11 -28.78 14.63
CA ASP A 226 0.79 -30.06 15.28
C ASP A 226 -0.38 -30.81 14.61
N LYS A 227 -1.22 -30.10 13.85
CA LYS A 227 -2.39 -30.68 13.18
C LYS A 227 -2.12 -31.10 11.74
N TYR A 228 -1.16 -30.49 11.07
CA TYR A 228 -0.88 -30.68 9.65
C TYR A 228 0.61 -30.76 9.38
N ASP A 229 0.98 -31.59 8.40
CA ASP A 229 2.33 -31.61 7.83
C ASP A 229 2.38 -30.65 6.65
N PHE A 230 3.23 -29.62 6.72
CA PHE A 230 3.41 -28.69 5.61
C PHE A 230 4.54 -29.18 4.70
N TYR A 231 4.30 -29.20 3.39
CA TYR A 231 5.31 -29.44 2.38
C TYR A 231 5.34 -28.22 1.46
N ILE A 232 6.45 -27.49 1.48
CA ILE A 232 6.59 -26.22 0.75
C ILE A 232 7.74 -26.38 -0.24
N PHE A 233 7.44 -26.27 -1.54
CA PHE A 233 8.40 -26.32 -2.65
C PHE A 233 8.49 -24.93 -3.31
N PRO A 234 9.42 -24.06 -2.87
CA PRO A 234 9.46 -22.67 -3.34
C PRO A 234 9.78 -22.51 -4.83
N VAL A 235 10.60 -23.41 -5.39
CA VAL A 235 11.03 -23.39 -6.79
C VAL A 235 10.81 -24.76 -7.43
N VAL A 236 9.72 -24.90 -8.19
CA VAL A 236 9.44 -26.16 -8.89
C VAL A 236 9.90 -26.19 -10.35
N ASN A 237 10.26 -25.04 -10.91
CA ASN A 237 10.93 -24.91 -12.20
C ASN A 237 12.37 -24.39 -11.99
N PRO A 238 13.28 -25.18 -11.40
CA PRO A 238 14.62 -24.69 -11.05
C PRO A 238 15.46 -24.33 -12.28
N ASP A 239 15.27 -25.02 -13.40
CA ASP A 239 16.03 -24.73 -14.63
C ASP A 239 15.63 -23.41 -15.25
N GLY A 240 14.32 -23.17 -15.39
CA GLY A 240 13.82 -21.90 -15.85
C GLY A 240 14.21 -20.77 -14.89
N PHE A 241 14.08 -20.99 -13.57
CA PHE A 241 14.44 -19.98 -12.57
C PHE A 241 15.91 -19.59 -12.65
N VAL A 242 16.83 -20.56 -12.70
CA VAL A 242 18.26 -20.29 -12.92
C VAL A 242 18.47 -19.55 -14.24
N TYR A 243 17.81 -19.96 -15.31
CA TYR A 243 17.94 -19.30 -16.61
C TYR A 243 17.54 -17.81 -16.55
N THR A 244 16.46 -17.47 -15.84
CA THR A 244 16.04 -16.07 -15.65
C THR A 244 17.05 -15.22 -14.85
N GLN A 245 17.92 -15.86 -14.06
CA GLN A 245 18.94 -15.18 -13.25
C GLN A 245 20.30 -15.09 -13.96
N SER A 246 20.67 -16.13 -14.70
CA SER A 246 21.99 -16.26 -15.33
C SER A 246 22.06 -15.66 -16.72
N ASP A 247 20.95 -15.66 -17.46
CA ASP A 247 20.87 -15.09 -18.80
C ASP A 247 20.24 -13.69 -18.71
N PRO A 248 21.03 -12.61 -18.83
CA PRO A 248 20.54 -11.25 -18.68
C PRO A 248 19.46 -10.92 -19.72
N ASP A 249 19.47 -11.62 -20.85
CA ASP A 249 18.57 -11.38 -21.95
C ASP A 249 17.25 -12.20 -21.85
N ASN A 250 17.10 -13.03 -20.82
CA ASN A 250 15.96 -13.95 -20.68
C ASN A 250 15.31 -13.96 -19.28
N ARG A 251 15.37 -12.84 -18.57
CA ARG A 251 14.68 -12.64 -17.27
C ARG A 251 13.17 -12.96 -17.29
N PHE A 252 12.52 -12.88 -18.44
CA PHE A 252 11.07 -13.13 -18.60
C PHE A 252 10.72 -14.53 -19.06
N LEU A 253 11.68 -15.47 -19.09
CA LEU A 253 11.37 -16.87 -19.39
C LEU A 253 10.29 -17.38 -18.43
N ARG A 254 9.22 -17.94 -19.00
CA ARG A 254 8.11 -18.56 -18.26
C ARG A 254 8.30 -20.06 -18.09
N LYS A 255 8.58 -20.73 -19.21
CA LYS A 255 8.60 -22.20 -19.38
C LYS A 255 9.79 -22.88 -18.68
N ASN A 256 9.80 -24.21 -18.68
CA ASN A 256 10.99 -24.98 -18.29
C ASN A 256 12.08 -24.93 -19.39
N ARG A 257 13.16 -25.71 -19.23
CA ARG A 257 14.30 -25.73 -20.18
C ARG A 257 14.41 -26.99 -21.02
N GLN A 258 13.35 -27.78 -21.11
CA GLN A 258 13.35 -29.01 -21.90
C GLN A 258 13.56 -28.71 -23.41
N PRO A 259 14.36 -29.50 -24.15
CA PRO A 259 14.71 -29.22 -25.54
C PRO A 259 13.51 -29.18 -26.48
N PRO A 260 13.64 -28.46 -27.60
CA PRO A 260 12.59 -28.39 -28.60
C PRO A 260 12.24 -29.80 -29.14
N PRO A 261 10.97 -30.02 -29.52
CA PRO A 261 10.61 -31.18 -30.32
C PRO A 261 11.28 -31.13 -31.70
N SER A 262 11.32 -32.27 -32.41
CA SER A 262 12.07 -32.43 -33.66
C SER A 262 11.69 -31.46 -34.80
N ASN A 263 10.50 -30.85 -34.73
CA ASN A 263 9.96 -29.92 -35.72
C ASN A 263 10.02 -28.45 -35.28
N SER A 264 10.73 -28.11 -34.21
CA SER A 264 10.86 -26.74 -33.71
C SER A 264 12.27 -26.46 -33.22
N SER A 265 12.58 -25.18 -32.99
CA SER A 265 13.78 -24.70 -32.31
C SER A 265 13.50 -24.13 -30.91
N CYS A 266 12.22 -24.01 -30.53
CA CYS A 266 11.79 -23.37 -29.29
C CYS A 266 11.83 -24.31 -28.08
N TYR A 267 12.51 -23.86 -27.03
CA TYR A 267 12.68 -24.63 -25.79
C TYR A 267 11.47 -24.48 -24.86
N GLY A 268 11.30 -25.50 -24.02
CA GLY A 268 10.48 -25.44 -22.82
C GLY A 268 9.02 -25.83 -23.02
N ARG A 269 8.42 -26.33 -21.95
CA ARG A 269 6.97 -26.52 -21.76
C ARG A 269 6.48 -25.56 -20.68
N ASP A 270 5.25 -25.10 -20.81
CA ASP A 270 4.55 -24.51 -19.68
C ASP A 270 4.15 -25.65 -18.72
N ILE A 271 4.85 -25.75 -17.59
CA ILE A 271 4.59 -26.80 -16.59
C ILE A 271 3.14 -26.71 -16.09
N ASN A 272 2.54 -25.51 -16.01
CA ASN A 272 1.14 -25.34 -15.60
C ASN A 272 0.14 -25.42 -16.76
N ARG A 273 0.55 -26.02 -17.89
CA ARG A 273 -0.29 -26.57 -18.96
C ARG A 273 0.00 -28.04 -19.23
N ASN A 274 0.98 -28.62 -18.53
CA ASN A 274 1.49 -29.96 -18.82
C ASN A 274 0.88 -31.07 -17.94
N TRP A 275 0.06 -30.72 -16.95
CA TRP A 275 -0.55 -31.72 -16.07
C TRP A 275 -1.57 -32.56 -16.84
N GLU A 276 -1.60 -33.87 -16.57
CA GLU A 276 -2.35 -34.82 -17.41
C GLU A 276 -3.88 -34.68 -17.30
N TRP A 277 -4.37 -34.00 -16.27
CA TRP A 277 -5.81 -33.83 -16.06
C TRP A 277 -6.38 -32.76 -17.00
N GLN A 278 -7.29 -33.19 -17.88
CA GLN A 278 -7.93 -32.33 -18.88
C GLN A 278 -6.90 -31.61 -19.75
N TRP A 279 -5.81 -32.30 -20.10
CA TRP A 279 -4.70 -31.73 -20.86
C TRP A 279 -5.12 -31.39 -22.31
N GLY A 280 -4.76 -30.19 -22.78
CA GLY A 280 -4.94 -29.78 -24.17
C GLY A 280 -6.41 -29.57 -24.59
N THR A 281 -7.34 -29.40 -23.65
CA THR A 281 -8.78 -29.19 -23.96
C THR A 281 -9.14 -27.74 -24.27
N GLY A 282 -8.23 -26.80 -24.02
CA GLY A 282 -8.35 -25.38 -24.37
C GLY A 282 -7.52 -24.48 -23.46
N GLY A 283 -7.23 -23.25 -23.88
CA GLY A 283 -6.45 -22.32 -23.05
C GLY A 283 -4.96 -22.67 -22.90
N SER A 284 -4.44 -23.41 -23.88
CA SER A 284 -3.07 -23.88 -23.99
C SER A 284 -2.73 -24.09 -25.46
N SER A 285 -1.48 -23.87 -25.85
CA SER A 285 -1.06 -24.00 -27.25
C SER A 285 -0.34 -25.32 -27.57
N PRO A 286 -0.58 -25.93 -28.74
CA PRO A 286 0.23 -27.04 -29.25
C PRO A 286 1.51 -26.56 -29.98
N ASP A 287 1.68 -25.26 -30.19
CA ASP A 287 2.86 -24.69 -30.83
C ASP A 287 4.02 -24.60 -29.81
N PRO A 288 5.17 -25.26 -30.06
CA PRO A 288 6.32 -25.25 -29.14
C PRO A 288 6.91 -23.86 -28.86
N CYS A 289 6.65 -22.88 -29.72
CA CYS A 289 7.13 -21.51 -29.58
C CYS A 289 6.24 -20.62 -28.70
N GLU A 290 5.01 -21.03 -28.43
CA GLU A 290 4.09 -20.27 -27.58
C GLU A 290 4.45 -20.42 -26.09
N GLU A 291 4.12 -19.38 -25.32
CA GLU A 291 4.42 -19.29 -23.89
C GLU A 291 3.60 -20.28 -23.04
N ASP A 292 2.42 -20.68 -23.53
CA ASP A 292 1.50 -21.64 -22.92
C ASP A 292 1.57 -23.02 -23.60
N TYR A 293 2.71 -23.34 -24.22
CA TYR A 293 2.94 -24.63 -24.87
C TYR A 293 2.78 -25.79 -23.89
N HIS A 294 1.78 -26.65 -24.12
CA HIS A 294 1.39 -27.71 -23.19
C HIS A 294 2.27 -28.98 -23.27
N GLY A 295 3.24 -29.05 -24.19
CA GLY A 295 4.11 -30.21 -24.38
C GLY A 295 3.67 -31.12 -25.53
N ILE A 296 4.51 -32.11 -25.87
CA ILE A 296 4.22 -33.05 -26.97
C ILE A 296 3.16 -34.10 -26.58
N SER A 297 3.05 -34.36 -25.28
CA SER A 297 2.04 -35.24 -24.68
C SER A 297 1.75 -34.76 -23.27
N ALA A 298 0.59 -35.16 -22.74
CA ALA A 298 0.25 -34.98 -21.34
C ALA A 298 1.39 -35.50 -20.43
N GLY A 299 1.83 -34.69 -19.47
CA GLY A 299 2.83 -35.06 -18.48
C GLY A 299 4.25 -35.30 -19.01
N ASP A 300 4.62 -34.73 -20.16
CA ASP A 300 5.95 -34.96 -20.77
C ASP A 300 7.12 -34.24 -20.06
N SER A 301 6.86 -33.33 -19.13
CA SER A 301 7.90 -32.62 -18.37
C SER A 301 8.40 -33.40 -17.15
N PRO A 302 9.73 -33.49 -16.90
CA PRO A 302 10.28 -34.07 -15.69
C PRO A 302 9.77 -33.40 -14.40
N GLU A 303 9.59 -32.08 -14.44
CA GLU A 303 9.08 -31.32 -13.30
C GLU A 303 7.66 -31.74 -12.93
N PHE A 304 6.76 -31.91 -13.91
CA PHE A 304 5.44 -32.49 -13.67
C PHE A 304 5.57 -33.87 -13.02
N LYS A 305 6.37 -34.79 -13.61
CA LYS A 305 6.47 -36.18 -13.14
C LYS A 305 6.89 -36.25 -11.67
N GLY A 306 7.89 -35.47 -11.28
CA GLY A 306 8.33 -35.42 -9.88
C GLY A 306 7.25 -34.88 -8.94
N LEU A 307 6.57 -33.81 -9.34
CA LEU A 307 5.54 -33.18 -8.52
C LEU A 307 4.27 -34.03 -8.40
N SER A 308 3.79 -34.63 -9.49
CA SER A 308 2.58 -35.44 -9.50
C SER A 308 2.76 -36.72 -8.69
N VAL A 309 3.89 -37.43 -8.85
CA VAL A 309 4.21 -38.61 -8.04
C VAL A 309 4.26 -38.27 -6.56
N PHE A 310 4.88 -37.15 -6.20
CA PHE A 310 4.91 -36.70 -4.80
C PHE A 310 3.51 -36.36 -4.28
N LEU A 311 2.74 -35.60 -5.06
CA LEU A 311 1.39 -35.15 -4.73
C LEU A 311 0.44 -36.33 -4.51
N ASP A 312 0.41 -37.27 -5.46
CA ASP A 312 -0.43 -38.46 -5.42
C ASP A 312 -0.01 -39.40 -4.28
N ALA A 313 1.29 -39.60 -4.06
CA ALA A 313 1.77 -40.41 -2.94
C ALA A 313 1.33 -39.83 -1.59
N ARG A 314 1.31 -38.51 -1.44
CA ARG A 314 0.80 -37.85 -0.22
C ARG A 314 -0.72 -37.93 -0.12
N ALA A 315 -1.43 -37.64 -1.21
CA ALA A 315 -2.89 -37.68 -1.25
C ALA A 315 -3.44 -39.08 -0.95
N ASN A 316 -2.79 -40.13 -1.46
CA ASN A 316 -3.17 -41.53 -1.28
C ASN A 316 -2.66 -42.16 0.03
N SER A 317 -1.89 -41.44 0.85
CA SER A 317 -1.45 -41.94 2.15
C SER A 317 -2.61 -41.99 3.17
N ASP A 318 -2.49 -42.81 4.21
CA ASP A 318 -3.49 -42.90 5.28
C ASP A 318 -3.80 -41.55 5.94
N ALA A 319 -2.81 -40.66 6.02
CA ALA A 319 -2.99 -39.31 6.57
C ALA A 319 -3.64 -38.34 5.56
N GLY A 320 -3.50 -38.62 4.26
CA GLY A 320 -4.03 -37.83 3.16
C GLY A 320 -3.44 -36.43 3.01
N THR A 321 -4.00 -35.68 2.06
CA THR A 321 -3.71 -34.26 1.81
C THR A 321 -5.01 -33.47 1.92
N ILE A 322 -5.00 -32.38 2.70
CA ILE A 322 -6.20 -31.55 2.89
C ILE A 322 -6.21 -30.32 1.99
N LEU A 323 -5.05 -29.73 1.72
CA LEU A 323 -4.92 -28.46 0.99
C LEU A 323 -3.74 -28.51 0.04
N TYR A 324 -3.98 -28.05 -1.19
CA TYR A 324 -2.98 -27.77 -2.22
C TYR A 324 -3.08 -26.30 -2.65
N MET A 325 -1.94 -25.60 -2.77
CA MET A 325 -1.92 -24.24 -3.28
C MET A 325 -0.75 -23.99 -4.23
N ASP A 326 -1.08 -23.46 -5.42
CA ASP A 326 -0.12 -23.00 -6.43
C ASP A 326 0.06 -21.48 -6.37
N PHE A 327 1.30 -21.04 -6.13
CA PHE A 327 1.66 -19.64 -5.96
C PHE A 327 2.25 -19.06 -7.25
N HIS A 328 1.50 -18.13 -7.83
CA HIS A 328 1.85 -17.39 -9.03
C HIS A 328 2.00 -15.89 -8.78
N ALA A 329 2.51 -15.19 -9.78
CA ALA A 329 2.33 -13.76 -9.93
C ALA A 329 2.16 -13.43 -11.41
N LYS A 330 1.34 -12.47 -11.82
CA LYS A 330 0.72 -11.40 -11.03
C LYS A 330 -0.76 -11.31 -11.37
N GLY A 331 -1.55 -10.79 -10.44
CA GLY A 331 -2.97 -10.60 -10.72
C GLY A 331 -3.83 -10.14 -9.56
N LEU A 332 -3.35 -10.27 -8.32
CA LEU A 332 -4.21 -10.16 -7.13
C LEU A 332 -5.49 -11.01 -7.32
N LEU A 333 -5.31 -12.28 -7.67
CA LEU A 333 -6.39 -13.25 -7.87
C LEU A 333 -6.26 -14.37 -6.84
N PHE A 334 -7.38 -14.93 -6.39
CA PHE A 334 -7.39 -16.16 -5.61
C PHE A 334 -8.49 -17.08 -6.12
N MET A 335 -8.05 -18.21 -6.68
CA MET A 335 -8.82 -18.97 -7.66
C MET A 335 -9.01 -20.42 -7.25
N SER A 336 -10.21 -20.96 -7.49
CA SER A 336 -10.53 -22.38 -7.31
C SER A 336 -10.60 -23.13 -8.65
N PRO A 337 -10.65 -24.48 -8.66
CA PRO A 337 -11.07 -25.22 -9.84
C PRO A 337 -12.49 -24.81 -10.31
N TYR A 338 -12.82 -24.90 -11.60
CA TYR A 338 -11.96 -25.42 -12.68
C TYR A 338 -11.37 -24.32 -13.58
N GLY A 339 -10.22 -24.61 -14.19
CA GLY A 339 -9.61 -23.83 -15.25
C GLY A 339 -10.02 -24.28 -16.66
N TYR A 340 -10.11 -25.60 -16.89
CA TYR A 340 -10.35 -26.14 -18.25
C TYR A 340 -11.78 -25.91 -18.78
N SER A 341 -12.77 -25.74 -17.90
CA SER A 341 -14.19 -25.70 -18.27
C SER A 341 -14.95 -24.58 -17.55
N ASN A 342 -15.86 -23.93 -18.28
CA ASN A 342 -16.79 -22.92 -17.73
C ASN A 342 -18.18 -23.46 -17.44
N THR A 343 -18.50 -24.67 -17.91
CA THR A 343 -19.79 -25.34 -17.70
C THR A 343 -19.71 -26.32 -16.55
N GLU A 344 -18.54 -26.91 -16.31
CA GLU A 344 -18.34 -27.81 -15.19
C GLU A 344 -18.16 -27.03 -13.89
N ILE A 345 -18.98 -27.37 -12.91
CA ILE A 345 -18.96 -26.73 -11.59
C ILE A 345 -18.44 -27.77 -10.61
N ALA A 346 -17.34 -27.43 -9.92
CA ALA A 346 -16.81 -28.24 -8.84
C ALA A 346 -17.91 -28.61 -7.82
N PRO A 347 -18.09 -29.89 -7.45
CA PRO A 347 -19.07 -30.29 -6.44
C PRO A 347 -18.96 -29.48 -5.13
N ASP A 348 -17.75 -29.10 -4.74
CA ASP A 348 -17.44 -28.32 -3.54
C ASP A 348 -17.47 -26.80 -3.76
N ARG A 349 -17.97 -26.29 -4.90
CA ARG A 349 -17.92 -24.87 -5.28
C ARG A 349 -18.44 -23.93 -4.20
N ALA A 350 -19.51 -24.30 -3.51
CA ALA A 350 -20.09 -23.48 -2.43
C ALA A 350 -19.14 -23.33 -1.24
N GLU A 351 -18.32 -24.34 -0.97
CA GLU A 351 -17.31 -24.31 0.09
C GLU A 351 -16.04 -23.59 -0.36
N HIS A 352 -15.59 -23.82 -1.60
CA HIS A 352 -14.52 -23.02 -2.22
C HIS A 352 -14.84 -21.53 -2.16
N ARG A 353 -16.09 -21.13 -2.47
CA ARG A 353 -16.50 -19.72 -2.41
C ARG A 353 -16.40 -19.12 -1.01
N LYS A 354 -16.72 -19.89 0.03
CA LYS A 354 -16.56 -19.43 1.42
C LYS A 354 -15.09 -19.26 1.79
N MET A 355 -14.24 -20.17 1.34
CA MET A 355 -12.79 -20.09 1.53
C MET A 355 -12.19 -18.90 0.79
N GLU A 356 -12.57 -18.69 -0.48
CA GLU A 356 -12.21 -17.52 -1.28
C GLU A 356 -12.56 -16.21 -0.58
N GLN A 357 -13.80 -16.06 -0.10
CA GLN A 357 -14.26 -14.86 0.59
C GLN A 357 -13.50 -14.62 1.90
N GLY A 358 -13.28 -15.69 2.68
CA GLY A 358 -12.54 -15.62 3.93
C GLY A 358 -11.08 -15.23 3.70
N PHE A 359 -10.43 -15.88 2.74
CA PHE A 359 -9.04 -15.61 2.37
C PHE A 359 -8.88 -14.18 1.85
N ALA A 360 -9.74 -13.74 0.92
CA ALA A 360 -9.69 -12.37 0.39
C ALA A 360 -9.95 -11.30 1.45
N ALA A 361 -10.85 -11.54 2.40
CA ALA A 361 -11.08 -10.62 3.51
C ALA A 361 -9.86 -10.50 4.43
N ALA A 362 -9.21 -11.63 4.74
CA ALA A 362 -8.02 -11.65 5.59
C ALA A 362 -6.78 -11.11 4.87
N PHE A 363 -6.62 -11.41 3.57
CA PHE A 363 -5.57 -10.84 2.72
C PHE A 363 -5.65 -9.31 2.64
N LYS A 364 -6.87 -8.76 2.61
CA LYS A 364 -7.10 -7.32 2.56
C LYS A 364 -6.76 -6.61 3.88
N ALA A 365 -6.75 -7.30 5.01
CA ALA A 365 -6.66 -6.66 6.33
C ALA A 365 -5.35 -5.86 6.54
N PRO A 366 -4.16 -6.33 6.14
CA PRO A 366 -2.90 -5.63 6.44
C PRO A 366 -2.69 -4.35 5.61
N TYR A 367 -2.95 -4.40 4.30
CA TYR A 367 -2.62 -3.29 3.39
C TYR A 367 -3.76 -2.86 2.44
N ASN A 368 -4.98 -3.38 2.65
CA ASN A 368 -6.17 -3.03 1.88
C ASN A 368 -6.11 -3.38 0.38
N ASN A 369 -5.20 -4.28 -0.03
CA ASN A 369 -5.22 -4.88 -1.36
C ASN A 369 -6.41 -5.83 -1.50
N THR A 370 -7.08 -5.80 -2.66
CA THR A 370 -8.29 -6.59 -2.89
C THR A 370 -7.98 -7.69 -3.90
N LEU A 371 -8.31 -8.93 -3.55
CA LEU A 371 -8.23 -10.06 -4.47
C LEU A 371 -9.52 -10.20 -5.27
N THR A 372 -9.39 -10.47 -6.57
CA THR A 372 -10.50 -10.99 -7.37
C THR A 372 -10.60 -12.50 -7.11
N ILE A 373 -11.82 -13.00 -6.86
CA ILE A 373 -12.04 -14.38 -6.42
C ILE A 373 -13.06 -15.12 -7.27
N GLY A 374 -12.79 -16.39 -7.56
CA GLY A 374 -13.70 -17.28 -8.29
C GLY A 374 -12.98 -18.49 -8.86
N PRO A 375 -13.64 -19.31 -9.69
CA PRO A 375 -12.93 -20.39 -10.36
C PRO A 375 -11.99 -19.84 -11.44
N ILE A 376 -10.92 -20.57 -11.76
CA ILE A 376 -9.85 -20.13 -12.67
C ILE A 376 -10.44 -19.64 -13.99
N TYR A 377 -11.27 -20.43 -14.66
CA TYR A 377 -11.85 -20.05 -15.96
C TYR A 377 -12.52 -18.67 -15.90
N GLN A 378 -13.42 -18.45 -14.93
CA GLN A 378 -14.23 -17.23 -14.87
C GLN A 378 -13.46 -16.04 -14.29
N THR A 379 -12.35 -16.29 -13.58
CA THR A 379 -11.59 -15.22 -12.90
C THR A 379 -10.47 -14.68 -13.77
N ILE A 380 -9.80 -15.55 -14.53
CA ILE A 380 -8.71 -15.17 -15.43
C ILE A 380 -9.05 -15.48 -16.88
N TYR A 381 -9.00 -16.74 -17.29
CA TYR A 381 -9.32 -17.26 -18.62
C TYR A 381 -9.30 -18.81 -18.59
N GLN A 382 -9.77 -19.46 -19.66
CA GLN A 382 -9.70 -20.93 -19.78
C GLN A 382 -8.25 -21.39 -19.72
N ALA A 383 -7.92 -22.35 -18.86
CA ALA A 383 -6.58 -22.94 -18.77
C ALA A 383 -6.68 -24.44 -18.50
N SER A 384 -6.19 -25.25 -19.42
CA SER A 384 -6.22 -26.72 -19.33
C SER A 384 -4.85 -27.29 -18.93
N GLY A 385 -4.83 -28.48 -18.33
CA GLY A 385 -3.59 -29.10 -17.83
C GLY A 385 -2.92 -28.34 -16.68
N THR A 386 -3.71 -27.76 -15.77
CA THR A 386 -3.22 -27.00 -14.61
C THR A 386 -3.00 -27.88 -13.38
N SER A 387 -2.09 -27.47 -12.51
CA SER A 387 -1.75 -28.16 -11.27
C SER A 387 -2.94 -28.24 -10.29
N VAL A 388 -3.72 -27.14 -10.21
CA VAL A 388 -4.88 -27.02 -9.33
C VAL A 388 -6.05 -27.90 -9.78
N ASP A 389 -6.29 -27.98 -11.10
CA ASP A 389 -7.30 -28.88 -11.64
C ASP A 389 -6.90 -30.35 -11.46
N TYR A 390 -5.61 -30.68 -11.60
CA TYR A 390 -5.09 -32.02 -11.33
C TYR A 390 -5.22 -32.39 -9.85
N ALA A 391 -4.77 -31.53 -8.93
CA ALA A 391 -4.86 -31.77 -7.50
C ALA A 391 -6.30 -32.02 -7.04
N TYR A 392 -7.27 -31.27 -7.59
CA TYR A 392 -8.68 -31.44 -7.26
C TYR A 392 -9.34 -32.63 -7.97
N GLY A 393 -9.21 -32.70 -9.31
CA GLY A 393 -9.94 -33.64 -10.16
C GLY A 393 -9.31 -35.02 -10.26
N HIS A 394 -7.97 -35.12 -10.14
CA HIS A 394 -7.23 -36.38 -10.18
C HIS A 394 -6.88 -36.87 -8.77
N SER A 395 -6.14 -36.05 -8.00
CA SER A 395 -5.63 -36.44 -6.67
C SER A 395 -6.66 -36.32 -5.54
N ASN A 396 -7.91 -35.90 -5.85
CA ASN A 396 -9.03 -35.75 -4.91
C ASN A 396 -8.75 -34.82 -3.71
N ILE A 397 -7.88 -33.81 -3.88
CA ILE A 397 -7.58 -32.82 -2.85
C ILE A 397 -8.65 -31.73 -2.90
N LYS A 398 -9.64 -31.87 -2.03
CA LYS A 398 -10.83 -31.01 -1.97
C LYS A 398 -10.52 -29.51 -1.95
N TYR A 399 -9.54 -29.08 -1.16
CA TYR A 399 -9.13 -27.67 -1.13
C TYR A 399 -7.90 -27.48 -2.01
N SER A 400 -8.13 -27.16 -3.27
CA SER A 400 -7.06 -26.83 -4.22
C SER A 400 -7.28 -25.40 -4.72
N PHE A 401 -6.25 -24.56 -4.66
CA PHE A 401 -6.36 -23.15 -5.04
C PHE A 401 -5.11 -22.65 -5.77
N ALA A 402 -5.27 -21.65 -6.63
CA ALA A 402 -4.17 -20.85 -7.15
C ALA A 402 -4.25 -19.42 -6.59
N ILE A 403 -3.11 -18.79 -6.34
CA ILE A 403 -3.04 -17.37 -6.02
C ILE A 403 -2.14 -16.64 -7.01
N GLU A 404 -2.61 -15.50 -7.51
CA GLU A 404 -1.81 -14.55 -8.28
C GLU A 404 -1.46 -13.38 -7.38
N LEU A 405 -0.18 -13.25 -7.02
CA LEU A 405 0.33 -12.27 -6.06
C LEU A 405 0.39 -10.83 -6.64
N ARG A 406 1.02 -9.92 -5.89
CA ARG A 406 1.21 -8.50 -6.27
C ARG A 406 1.90 -8.35 -7.63
N GLY A 407 1.71 -7.18 -8.26
CA GLY A 407 2.25 -6.83 -9.58
C GLY A 407 1.28 -6.10 -10.51
N VAL A 408 0.00 -5.98 -10.11
CA VAL A 408 -1.05 -5.27 -10.87
C VAL A 408 -1.12 -3.77 -10.52
N MET A 409 -0.66 -3.41 -9.32
CA MET A 409 -0.69 -2.04 -8.79
C MET A 409 0.70 -1.39 -8.66
N SER A 410 1.77 -2.18 -8.66
CA SER A 410 3.11 -1.68 -8.93
C SER A 410 3.27 -1.64 -10.45
N LEU A 411 3.76 -0.52 -10.97
CA LEU A 411 4.09 -0.31 -12.38
C LEU A 411 5.29 -1.19 -12.79
N SER A 412 5.28 -2.47 -12.45
CA SER A 412 6.49 -3.30 -12.45
C SER A 412 6.28 -4.70 -13.02
N GLY A 413 5.03 -5.16 -13.16
CA GLY A 413 4.76 -6.46 -13.78
C GLY A 413 5.37 -7.62 -12.98
N PHE A 414 6.17 -8.44 -13.64
CA PHE A 414 6.97 -9.51 -13.01
C PHE A 414 8.26 -9.00 -12.33
N ILE A 415 8.58 -7.70 -12.49
CA ILE A 415 9.75 -7.04 -11.90
C ILE A 415 9.34 -6.37 -10.59
N LEU A 416 8.95 -7.14 -9.58
CA LEU A 416 8.41 -6.56 -8.37
C LEU A 416 9.55 -6.10 -7.44
N PRO A 417 9.65 -4.83 -7.03
CA PRO A 417 10.78 -4.36 -6.21
C PRO A 417 10.95 -5.15 -4.89
N PRO A 418 12.19 -5.39 -4.40
CA PRO A 418 12.44 -6.20 -3.21
C PRO A 418 11.63 -5.87 -1.95
N HIS A 419 11.32 -4.61 -1.70
CA HIS A 419 10.54 -4.20 -0.52
C HIS A 419 9.08 -4.65 -0.54
N GLU A 420 8.58 -5.09 -1.69
CA GLU A 420 7.26 -5.67 -1.81
C GLU A 420 7.24 -7.15 -1.40
N ILE A 421 8.39 -7.79 -1.17
CA ILE A 421 8.50 -9.18 -0.71
C ILE A 421 7.76 -9.37 0.62
N ARG A 422 8.15 -8.63 1.67
CA ARG A 422 7.56 -8.77 3.00
C ARG A 422 6.07 -8.42 3.03
N PRO A 423 5.62 -7.28 2.44
CA PRO A 423 4.20 -6.99 2.36
C PRO A 423 3.41 -8.08 1.63
N SER A 424 3.93 -8.65 0.54
CA SER A 424 3.27 -9.75 -0.17
C SER A 424 3.13 -10.98 0.72
N GLY A 425 4.18 -11.35 1.46
CA GLY A 425 4.12 -12.49 2.37
C GLY A 425 3.20 -12.27 3.57
N ILE A 426 3.15 -11.04 4.12
CA ILE A 426 2.26 -10.70 5.24
C ILE A 426 0.79 -10.80 4.84
N GLU A 427 0.40 -10.32 3.65
CA GLU A 427 -0.99 -10.43 3.17
C GLU A 427 -1.43 -11.89 3.03
N VAL A 428 -0.56 -12.72 2.46
CA VAL A 428 -0.82 -14.15 2.28
C VAL A 428 -0.87 -14.86 3.63
N TYR A 429 0.07 -14.55 4.52
CA TYR A 429 0.16 -15.16 5.85
C TYR A 429 -1.08 -14.82 6.71
N GLU A 430 -1.55 -13.57 6.66
CA GLU A 430 -2.80 -13.19 7.32
C GLU A 430 -4.03 -13.78 6.59
N GLY A 431 -4.01 -13.83 5.26
CA GLY A 431 -5.00 -14.53 4.40
C GLY A 431 -5.29 -15.96 4.83
N ARG A 432 -4.26 -16.68 5.30
CA ARG A 432 -4.35 -18.05 5.86
C ARG A 432 -5.23 -18.13 7.13
N SER A 433 -5.39 -17.05 7.89
CA SER A 433 -6.09 -17.03 9.17
C SER A 433 -7.62 -16.93 9.00
N THR A 434 -8.24 -17.86 8.27
CA THR A 434 -9.70 -17.94 8.08
C THR A 434 -10.43 -18.45 9.34
N ARG A 435 -10.21 -17.80 10.49
CA ARG A 435 -10.72 -18.25 11.80
C ARG A 435 -12.17 -17.88 12.10
N LYS A 436 -12.96 -17.37 11.14
CA LYS A 436 -14.34 -16.91 11.42
C LYS A 436 -15.50 -17.53 10.64
N SER A 437 -15.29 -18.43 9.67
CA SER A 437 -16.41 -18.90 8.82
C SER A 437 -16.66 -20.41 8.73
N VAL A 438 -15.89 -21.29 9.39
CA VAL A 438 -16.21 -22.73 9.43
C VAL A 438 -16.12 -23.26 10.86
N LYS A 439 -17.16 -23.01 11.67
CA LYS A 439 -17.46 -23.89 12.80
C LYS A 439 -18.03 -25.18 12.21
N ALA A 440 -17.17 -26.16 11.95
CA ALA A 440 -17.59 -27.56 11.99
C ALA A 440 -18.13 -27.80 13.42
N ARG A 441 -19.44 -28.03 13.55
CA ARG A 441 -20.02 -28.49 14.82
C ARG A 441 -19.46 -29.88 15.09
N PRO A 442 -18.86 -30.15 16.26
CA PRO A 442 -18.72 -31.52 16.72
C PRO A 442 -20.12 -32.11 16.91
N LEU A 443 -20.36 -33.26 16.31
CA LEU A 443 -21.43 -34.15 16.75
C LEU A 443 -20.98 -34.76 18.06
N ASP A 444 -21.47 -34.25 19.18
CA ASP A 444 -21.28 -34.89 20.48
C ASP A 444 -22.27 -36.05 20.62
N GLY A 445 -21.70 -37.22 20.93
CA GLY A 445 -22.41 -38.44 21.29
C GLY A 445 -23.13 -38.28 22.62
N ALA A 446 -24.36 -37.79 22.57
CA ALA A 446 -25.32 -37.90 23.65
C ALA A 446 -26.75 -37.82 23.08
N GLN A 447 -27.12 -38.77 22.22
CA GLN A 447 -28.52 -39.08 21.91
C GLN A 447 -28.64 -40.43 21.17
N LEU A 448 -28.19 -41.50 21.83
CA LEU A 448 -28.74 -42.83 21.63
C LEU A 448 -29.71 -43.11 22.77
N THR A 449 -31.00 -42.83 22.53
CA THR A 449 -32.16 -43.55 23.11
C THR A 449 -33.44 -42.90 22.58
N GLY A 450 -34.28 -43.67 21.90
CA GLY A 450 -35.68 -43.29 21.68
C GLY A 450 -36.16 -43.33 20.23
N LEU A 451 -36.05 -44.50 19.59
CA LEU A 451 -36.99 -44.90 18.53
C LEU A 451 -38.43 -44.79 19.07
N ALA A 452 -39.26 -43.91 18.50
CA ALA A 452 -40.70 -44.15 18.35
C ALA A 452 -41.41 -43.06 17.54
N LYS A 453 -41.89 -43.49 16.37
CA LYS A 453 -43.28 -43.29 15.91
C LYS A 453 -43.70 -41.87 15.48
N LEU A 454 -43.92 -41.77 14.15
CA LEU A 454 -45.23 -41.43 13.56
C LEU A 454 -45.88 -40.12 14.02
N LYS A 455 -45.98 -39.11 13.13
CA LYS A 455 -47.25 -38.81 12.42
C LYS A 455 -47.25 -37.51 11.59
N THR A 456 -47.58 -37.72 10.30
CA THR A 456 -48.47 -36.94 9.41
C THR A 456 -48.13 -35.55 8.85
N ARG A 457 -48.20 -35.53 7.51
CA ARG A 457 -48.48 -34.44 6.57
C ARG A 457 -49.90 -33.86 6.71
N TYR A 458 -50.14 -32.78 5.95
CA TYR A 458 -51.39 -32.10 5.51
C TYR A 458 -51.84 -30.89 6.36
N ALA A 459 -52.32 -29.75 5.84
CA ALA A 459 -52.41 -29.21 4.48
C ALA A 459 -52.87 -27.73 4.46
N TYR A 460 -52.51 -27.07 3.36
CA TYR A 460 -53.10 -25.94 2.63
C TYR A 460 -54.46 -25.29 3.01
N ARG A 461 -54.43 -23.94 2.96
CA ARG A 461 -55.35 -22.95 2.30
C ARG A 461 -56.57 -22.33 3.03
N ARG A 462 -56.57 -20.98 2.97
CA ARG A 462 -57.67 -19.98 2.80
C ARG A 462 -58.70 -19.90 3.94
N SER A 463 -59.06 -18.74 4.51
CA SER A 463 -59.41 -17.44 3.90
C SER A 463 -59.65 -16.36 4.99
N PHE A 464 -59.90 -15.11 4.54
CA PHE A 464 -60.37 -13.88 5.21
C PHE A 464 -59.31 -12.85 5.64
N VAL A 465 -59.37 -11.54 5.35
CA VAL A 465 -59.84 -10.65 4.25
C VAL A 465 -59.74 -9.21 4.81
N ASN A 466 -59.31 -8.25 3.98
CA ASN A 466 -59.35 -6.77 4.13
C ASN A 466 -58.43 -6.09 5.18
N THR A 467 -57.69 -5.02 4.88
CA THR A 467 -57.58 -4.15 3.70
C THR A 467 -56.25 -3.38 3.74
N ASN A 468 -55.83 -2.89 2.58
CA ASN A 468 -54.50 -2.45 2.19
C ASN A 468 -54.50 -0.92 1.89
N TYR A 469 -53.33 -0.28 2.07
CA TYR A 469 -52.80 0.89 1.32
C TYR A 469 -53.53 2.27 1.35
N ALA A 470 -52.85 3.34 1.81
CA ALA A 470 -52.09 4.28 0.96
C ALA A 470 -52.03 5.78 1.41
N TRP A 471 -51.04 6.50 0.82
CA TRP A 471 -50.93 7.96 0.52
C TRP A 471 -50.41 8.97 1.57
N ILE A 472 -49.27 9.61 1.23
CA ILE A 472 -49.11 11.04 0.89
C ILE A 472 -50.01 12.07 1.61
N ASN A 473 -49.37 13.17 2.04
CA ASN A 473 -49.93 14.48 2.42
C ASN A 473 -50.77 14.54 3.72
N GLN A 474 -50.21 15.17 4.75
CA GLN A 474 -50.68 16.50 5.19
C GLN A 474 -49.84 17.00 6.37
N CYS A 475 -48.89 17.88 6.06
CA CYS A 475 -48.77 19.12 6.81
C CYS A 475 -50.14 19.81 6.72
N ASP A 476 -51.00 19.56 7.71
CA ASP A 476 -52.07 20.44 8.18
C ASP A 476 -52.91 19.66 9.20
N LYS A 477 -53.15 20.27 10.37
CA LYS A 477 -53.99 19.80 11.50
C LYS A 477 -53.32 19.02 12.64
N ALA A 478 -52.20 19.54 13.13
CA ALA A 478 -52.02 19.65 14.59
C ALA A 478 -51.73 21.10 15.02
N TYR A 479 -52.30 22.03 14.25
CA TYR A 479 -52.45 23.45 14.56
C TYR A 479 -53.95 23.75 14.71
N SER A 480 -54.64 23.09 15.65
CA SER A 480 -56.03 23.47 15.99
C SER A 480 -56.56 23.07 17.38
N ILE A 481 -55.70 22.76 18.37
CA ILE A 481 -56.12 22.63 19.79
C ILE A 481 -55.16 23.41 20.73
N PHE A 482 -54.45 24.41 20.21
CA PHE A 482 -53.73 25.39 21.03
C PHE A 482 -53.97 26.81 20.49
N ARG A 483 -55.24 27.25 20.50
CA ARG A 483 -55.66 28.66 20.64
C ARG A 483 -57.19 28.77 20.66
N THR A 484 -57.79 28.54 21.82
CA THR A 484 -58.87 29.40 22.30
C THR A 484 -58.31 30.14 23.50
N GLY A 485 -58.34 31.46 23.43
CA GLY A 485 -57.59 32.33 24.34
C GLY A 485 -58.27 32.57 25.68
N VAL A 486 -57.44 33.16 26.54
CA VAL A 486 -57.75 34.14 27.59
C VAL A 486 -58.24 33.59 28.94
N GLY A 487 -57.41 33.83 29.97
CA GLY A 487 -57.72 33.71 31.40
C GLY A 487 -56.60 33.02 32.19
N ALA A 488 -55.34 33.46 32.15
CA ALA A 488 -54.77 34.59 32.89
C ALA A 488 -54.91 34.52 34.43
N LYS A 489 -53.73 34.51 35.09
CA LYS A 489 -53.42 34.94 36.47
C LYS A 489 -53.90 34.01 37.60
N LEU A 490 -52.94 33.39 38.30
CA LEU A 490 -52.53 33.90 39.61
C LEU A 490 -51.20 33.26 40.07
N ILE A 491 -50.11 34.03 39.92
CA ILE A 491 -49.16 34.38 41.00
C ILE A 491 -48.51 33.19 41.70
N TRP A 492 -47.24 32.94 41.41
CA TRP A 492 -46.26 32.77 42.49
C TRP A 492 -44.99 33.55 42.14
N LYS A 493 -44.74 34.53 43.00
CA LYS A 493 -43.83 35.66 42.88
C LYS A 493 -42.53 35.37 43.66
N ASP A 494 -42.05 34.13 43.62
CA ASP A 494 -40.97 33.67 44.52
C ASP A 494 -39.85 32.86 43.84
N LEU A 495 -39.59 33.11 42.54
CA LEU A 495 -38.40 32.57 41.85
C LEU A 495 -37.56 33.65 41.17
N SER A 496 -37.75 34.92 41.54
CA SER A 496 -36.97 36.07 41.06
C SER A 496 -35.61 36.24 41.76
N GLY A 497 -35.01 35.16 42.27
CA GLY A 497 -33.74 35.18 42.99
C GLY A 497 -32.59 34.42 42.32
N LEU A 498 -32.85 33.65 41.25
CA LEU A 498 -31.82 32.82 40.59
C LEU A 498 -31.95 32.77 39.05
N LEU A 499 -32.51 33.82 38.46
CA LEU A 499 -32.71 33.96 37.00
C LEU A 499 -31.97 35.19 36.44
N MET A 500 -30.72 35.40 36.87
CA MET A 500 -29.77 36.26 36.17
C MET A 500 -28.39 35.61 36.12
N SER A 501 -28.25 34.53 35.34
CA SER A 501 -27.12 34.27 34.43
C SER A 501 -27.03 32.78 34.04
N THR A 502 -27.79 32.35 33.04
CA THR A 502 -27.37 31.24 32.15
C THR A 502 -28.17 31.33 30.85
N SER A 503 -27.74 32.22 29.95
CA SER A 503 -28.12 32.13 28.54
C SER A 503 -27.61 30.81 27.97
N CYS A 504 -28.47 30.05 27.29
CA CYS A 504 -28.13 28.84 26.53
C CYS A 504 -26.83 29.00 25.72
N SER A 505 -25.80 28.19 25.99
CA SER A 505 -24.58 28.16 25.18
C SER A 505 -24.77 27.25 23.95
N GLY A 506 -24.75 27.84 22.75
CA GLY A 506 -24.77 27.09 21.48
C GLY A 506 -23.52 26.24 21.29
N SER A 507 -23.62 25.18 20.49
CA SER A 507 -22.47 24.35 20.09
C SER A 507 -21.40 25.20 19.38
N PRO A 508 -20.10 24.99 19.64
CA PRO A 508 -19.03 25.66 18.90
C PRO A 508 -18.92 25.14 17.45
N TRP A 509 -19.52 24.00 17.12
CA TRP A 509 -19.55 23.45 15.77
C TRP A 509 -20.81 23.86 15.00
N SER A 510 -20.63 24.07 13.70
CA SER A 510 -21.70 24.24 12.73
C SER A 510 -21.34 23.55 11.40
N ALA A 511 -22.34 23.11 10.64
CA ALA A 511 -22.16 22.49 9.33
C ALA A 511 -22.94 23.26 8.27
N HIS A 512 -22.28 23.55 7.15
CA HIS A 512 -22.79 24.43 6.11
C HIS A 512 -22.72 23.73 4.75
N ASN A 513 -23.81 23.81 3.98
CA ASN A 513 -23.80 23.37 2.60
C ASN A 513 -22.97 24.34 1.76
N LEU A 514 -22.06 23.79 0.95
CA LEU A 514 -21.26 24.57 0.03
C LEU A 514 -22.10 24.99 -1.18
N GLN A 515 -22.30 26.29 -1.35
CA GLN A 515 -23.04 26.85 -2.49
C GLN A 515 -22.09 27.21 -3.62
N ILE A 516 -22.38 26.77 -4.85
CA ILE A 516 -21.50 27.02 -5.99
C ILE A 516 -21.94 28.31 -6.68
N ASP A 517 -21.05 29.30 -6.70
CA ASP A 517 -21.26 30.55 -7.43
C ASP A 517 -20.80 30.34 -8.89
N THR A 518 -21.71 29.88 -9.76
CA THR A 518 -21.43 29.83 -11.21
C THR A 518 -21.55 31.24 -11.82
N PRO A 519 -20.55 31.75 -12.56
CA PRO A 519 -20.74 32.96 -13.34
C PRO A 519 -21.82 32.72 -14.42
N ALA A 520 -22.81 33.60 -14.48
CA ALA A 520 -23.83 33.59 -15.52
C ALA A 520 -23.16 33.77 -16.89
N TYR A 521 -22.98 32.69 -17.64
CA TYR A 521 -22.49 32.75 -19.01
C TYR A 521 -23.61 33.30 -19.91
N LYS A 522 -23.44 34.53 -20.40
CA LYS A 522 -24.29 35.09 -21.48
C LYS A 522 -24.24 34.15 -22.67
N ARG A 523 -25.40 33.64 -23.09
CA ARG A 523 -25.54 32.89 -24.36
C ARG A 523 -24.99 33.76 -25.50
N PRO A 524 -24.00 33.30 -26.29
CA PRO A 524 -23.74 33.91 -27.58
C PRO A 524 -24.96 33.64 -28.47
N SER A 525 -25.44 34.68 -29.13
CA SER A 525 -26.47 34.63 -30.15
C SER A 525 -26.12 33.60 -31.22
N SER A 526 -27.16 32.91 -31.69
CA SER A 526 -27.21 32.04 -32.86
C SER A 526 -26.30 32.52 -34.01
N ASN A 527 -25.26 31.75 -34.33
CA ASN A 527 -24.99 31.21 -35.66
C ASN A 527 -23.65 30.46 -35.69
N CYS A 528 -23.63 29.40 -36.50
CA CYS A 528 -22.52 28.52 -36.86
C CYS A 528 -22.12 27.42 -35.86
N ALA A 529 -22.37 26.19 -36.31
CA ALA A 529 -21.76 24.96 -35.82
C ALA A 529 -20.22 25.05 -35.82
N ASN A 530 -19.60 24.25 -34.94
CA ASN A 530 -18.15 24.14 -34.63
C ASN A 530 -17.59 25.09 -33.57
N LYS A 531 -17.78 24.73 -32.29
CA LYS A 531 -16.73 24.85 -31.25
C LYS A 531 -16.80 23.64 -30.29
N LYS A 532 -15.66 22.95 -30.14
CA LYS A 532 -15.43 21.87 -29.18
C LYS A 532 -15.89 22.31 -27.78
N GLY A 533 -16.70 21.48 -27.13
CA GLY A 533 -17.28 21.77 -25.82
C GLY A 533 -16.21 22.04 -24.76
N ALA A 534 -16.34 23.18 -24.08
CA ALA A 534 -15.59 23.45 -22.86
C ALA A 534 -15.93 22.41 -21.79
N LYS A 535 -14.92 21.82 -21.16
CA LYS A 535 -15.08 20.85 -20.07
C LYS A 535 -15.75 21.52 -18.87
N VAL A 536 -16.92 21.04 -18.45
CA VAL A 536 -17.59 21.45 -17.22
C VAL A 536 -16.86 20.80 -16.04
N SER A 537 -16.32 21.59 -15.10
CA SER A 537 -15.74 21.05 -13.86
C SER A 537 -16.83 20.63 -12.89
N SER A 538 -16.67 19.46 -12.26
CA SER A 538 -17.55 18.97 -11.19
C SER A 538 -17.37 19.83 -9.91
N PRO A 539 -18.36 19.85 -8.99
CA PRO A 539 -18.25 20.52 -7.69
C PRO A 539 -16.92 20.26 -6.95
N PRO A 540 -16.44 21.20 -6.12
CA PRO A 540 -15.17 21.04 -5.40
C PRO A 540 -15.20 19.92 -4.37
N LEU A 541 -16.38 19.46 -3.94
CA LEU A 541 -16.58 18.40 -2.96
C LEU A 541 -17.61 17.38 -3.50
N PRO A 542 -17.52 16.10 -3.11
CA PRO A 542 -16.50 15.50 -2.23
C PRO A 542 -15.12 15.40 -2.88
N ARG A 543 -14.08 15.67 -2.08
CA ARG A 543 -12.69 15.65 -2.54
C ARG A 543 -11.75 15.26 -1.42
N HIS A 544 -10.78 14.40 -1.69
CA HIS A 544 -9.78 13.95 -0.72
C HIS A 544 -8.37 14.06 -1.30
N TYR A 545 -7.33 14.10 -0.45
CA TYR A 545 -5.93 14.34 -0.84
C TYR A 545 -5.70 15.62 -1.67
N HIS A 546 -6.60 16.58 -1.57
CA HIS A 546 -6.39 17.92 -2.10
C HIS A 546 -5.51 18.70 -1.13
N SER A 547 -4.84 19.72 -1.63
CA SER A 547 -4.22 20.74 -0.78
C SER A 547 -5.16 21.93 -0.66
N SER A 548 -5.14 22.60 0.48
CA SER A 548 -5.74 23.93 0.63
C SER A 548 -4.78 24.89 1.31
N SER A 549 -5.01 26.19 1.14
CA SER A 549 -4.33 27.20 1.93
C SER A 549 -4.73 27.06 3.40
N ILE A 550 -3.77 26.73 4.27
CA ILE A 550 -3.97 26.53 5.71
C ILE A 550 -4.57 27.78 6.39
N LYS A 551 -4.34 28.97 5.82
CA LYS A 551 -4.93 30.23 6.24
C LYS A 551 -5.62 30.89 5.05
N ALA A 552 -6.82 31.44 5.27
CA ALA A 552 -7.48 32.24 4.25
C ALA A 552 -6.71 33.53 3.94
N ASP A 553 -6.89 34.05 2.73
CA ASP A 553 -6.30 35.33 2.35
C ASP A 553 -7.02 36.50 3.04
N SER A 554 -6.55 37.73 2.76
CA SER A 554 -7.14 38.95 3.29
C SER A 554 -8.60 39.18 2.87
N ALA A 555 -9.07 38.51 1.82
CA ALA A 555 -10.46 38.57 1.36
C ALA A 555 -11.32 37.43 1.96
N GLY A 556 -10.73 36.55 2.78
CA GLY A 556 -11.41 35.41 3.38
C GLY A 556 -11.51 34.18 2.47
N ASP A 557 -10.76 34.14 1.36
CA ASP A 557 -10.74 32.99 0.45
C ASP A 557 -9.77 31.91 0.93
N ILE A 558 -10.28 30.68 0.98
CA ILE A 558 -9.49 29.45 1.11
C ILE A 558 -9.32 28.87 -0.29
N PHE A 559 -8.08 28.74 -0.74
CA PHE A 559 -7.78 28.19 -2.06
C PHE A 559 -7.61 26.69 -1.98
N VAL A 560 -8.27 25.96 -2.88
CA VAL A 560 -8.20 24.49 -2.98
C VAL A 560 -7.65 24.13 -4.35
N PHE A 561 -6.65 23.25 -4.38
CA PHE A 561 -6.06 22.76 -5.63
C PHE A 561 -5.92 21.24 -5.63
N GLY A 562 -6.25 20.65 -6.77
CA GLY A 562 -6.04 19.24 -7.06
C GLY A 562 -6.77 18.27 -6.12
N GLY A 563 -6.27 17.05 -5.98
CA GLY A 563 -6.88 15.98 -5.19
C GLY A 563 -7.71 15.02 -6.03
N ARG A 564 -8.47 14.17 -5.34
CA ARG A 564 -9.27 13.08 -5.94
C ARG A 564 -10.76 13.26 -5.66
N ILE A 565 -11.55 13.06 -6.71
CA ILE A 565 -12.99 12.81 -6.62
C ILE A 565 -13.20 11.41 -7.20
N GLU A 566 -13.66 10.47 -6.36
CA GLU A 566 -13.67 9.05 -6.71
C GLU A 566 -12.29 8.59 -7.23
N TYR A 567 -12.20 8.12 -8.48
CA TYR A 567 -10.97 7.68 -9.14
C TYR A 567 -10.30 8.78 -9.97
N GLN A 568 -10.94 9.95 -10.13
CA GLN A 568 -10.43 11.01 -10.98
C GLN A 568 -9.54 12.00 -10.20
N LEU A 569 -8.33 12.20 -10.71
CA LEU A 569 -7.49 13.30 -10.27
C LEU A 569 -7.94 14.61 -10.88
N LYS A 570 -7.82 15.67 -10.10
CA LYS A 570 -8.18 17.02 -10.51
C LYS A 570 -6.95 17.93 -10.53
N ASN A 571 -6.99 18.96 -11.36
CA ASN A 571 -6.07 20.10 -11.41
C ASN A 571 -6.82 21.43 -11.46
N ASP A 572 -8.09 21.43 -11.08
CA ASP A 572 -8.88 22.64 -10.93
C ASP A 572 -8.47 23.40 -9.66
N THR A 573 -8.70 24.71 -9.68
CA THR A 573 -8.48 25.58 -8.52
C THR A 573 -9.81 26.19 -8.11
N TRP A 574 -10.16 26.06 -6.85
CA TRP A 574 -11.38 26.63 -6.27
C TRP A 574 -11.02 27.63 -5.19
N ALA A 575 -11.81 28.69 -5.04
CA ALA A 575 -11.81 29.52 -3.85
C ALA A 575 -13.10 29.27 -3.06
N ILE A 576 -12.96 28.88 -1.80
CA ILE A 576 -14.04 28.70 -0.84
C ILE A 576 -14.06 29.91 0.08
N ARG A 577 -15.22 30.55 0.25
CA ARG A 577 -15.38 31.71 1.12
C ARG A 577 -16.45 31.45 2.18
N LEU A 578 -16.16 31.87 3.40
CA LEU A 578 -17.16 32.01 4.46
C LEU A 578 -17.57 33.47 4.57
N SER A 579 -18.86 33.77 4.43
CA SER A 579 -19.41 35.12 4.55
C SER A 579 -20.53 35.17 5.57
N ARG A 580 -20.65 36.29 6.30
CA ARG A 580 -21.84 36.59 7.10
C ARG A 580 -22.76 37.46 6.25
N ASN A 581 -24.08 37.27 6.36
CA ASN A 581 -25.06 38.03 5.58
C ASN A 581 -24.95 39.57 5.73
N SER A 582 -24.30 40.07 6.78
CA SER A 582 -24.00 41.50 6.97
C SER A 582 -23.02 42.10 5.95
N ASP A 583 -22.22 41.27 5.27
CA ASP A 583 -21.14 41.72 4.37
C ASP A 583 -21.60 41.82 2.90
N ILE A 584 -22.86 41.47 2.61
CA ILE A 584 -23.43 41.44 1.27
C ILE A 584 -24.50 42.53 1.14
N ARG A 585 -24.31 43.51 0.24
CA ARG A 585 -25.32 44.53 -0.10
C ARG A 585 -26.49 43.91 -0.88
N LEU A 586 -27.32 43.09 -0.24
CA LEU A 586 -28.60 42.61 -0.77
C LEU A 586 -29.76 43.09 0.12
N LYS A 587 -30.90 43.37 -0.53
CA LYS A 587 -32.07 44.05 0.04
C LYS A 587 -32.59 43.39 1.33
N PRO A 588 -33.11 44.18 2.29
CA PRO A 588 -33.41 43.72 3.64
C PRO A 588 -34.75 42.97 3.70
N LYS A 589 -34.72 41.65 3.53
CA LYS A 589 -35.79 40.74 3.99
C LYS A 589 -35.20 39.35 4.27
N GLU A 590 -34.48 39.22 5.38
CA GLU A 590 -34.34 37.98 6.17
C GLU A 590 -33.35 38.24 7.32
N SER A 591 -33.84 38.22 8.56
CA SER A 591 -32.99 38.26 9.74
C SER A 591 -32.37 36.87 9.96
N SER A 592 -31.21 36.62 9.37
CA SER A 592 -30.41 35.44 9.71
C SER A 592 -28.94 35.80 9.75
N THR A 593 -28.35 35.70 10.95
CA THR A 593 -26.92 35.74 11.26
C THR A 593 -26.16 34.50 10.75
N SER A 594 -26.77 33.66 9.91
CA SER A 594 -26.19 32.42 9.41
C SER A 594 -24.95 32.67 8.55
N LEU A 595 -23.85 32.01 8.90
CA LEU A 595 -22.66 31.89 8.08
C LEU A 595 -23.01 31.16 6.77
N ARG A 596 -22.48 31.64 5.64
CA ARG A 596 -22.68 31.03 4.31
C ARG A 596 -21.34 30.62 3.74
N ALA A 597 -21.24 29.36 3.32
CA ALA A 597 -20.08 28.84 2.59
C ALA A 597 -20.36 28.86 1.08
N THR A 598 -19.56 29.60 0.32
CA THR A 598 -19.64 29.61 -1.15
C THR A 598 -18.34 29.11 -1.78
N ALA A 599 -18.42 28.56 -2.98
CA ALA A 599 -17.28 28.12 -3.78
C ALA A 599 -17.37 28.66 -5.20
N ARG A 600 -16.25 29.21 -5.68
CA ARG A 600 -16.08 29.66 -7.06
C ARG A 600 -14.95 28.88 -7.73
N LEU A 601 -15.19 28.39 -8.93
CA LEU A 601 -14.14 27.85 -9.78
C LEU A 601 -13.31 29.02 -10.29
N LEU A 602 -11.98 28.92 -10.19
CA LEU A 602 -11.08 29.92 -10.72
C LEU A 602 -10.66 29.52 -12.13
N ASP A 603 -10.75 30.46 -13.08
CA ASP A 603 -10.27 30.26 -14.45
C ASP A 603 -8.73 30.23 -14.46
N ALA A 604 -8.20 29.06 -14.11
CA ALA A 604 -6.78 28.78 -14.08
C ALA A 604 -6.20 28.79 -15.50
N THR A 605 -5.32 29.74 -15.80
CA THR A 605 -4.64 29.88 -17.09
C THR A 605 -3.12 29.78 -16.93
N GLY A 606 -2.36 29.74 -18.02
CA GLY A 606 -0.90 29.58 -17.97
C GLY A 606 -0.44 28.12 -17.79
N LYS A 607 0.65 27.89 -17.06
CA LYS A 607 1.25 26.56 -16.84
C LYS A 607 0.62 25.88 -15.62
N VAL A 608 -0.67 25.53 -15.73
CA VAL A 608 -1.41 24.86 -14.64
C VAL A 608 -0.78 23.49 -14.35
N PRO A 609 -0.53 23.12 -13.07
CA PRO A 609 0.06 21.84 -12.75
C PRO A 609 -0.85 20.68 -13.17
N SER A 610 -0.24 19.53 -13.47
CA SER A 610 -0.95 18.29 -13.81
C SER A 610 -1.90 17.83 -12.69
N PRO A 611 -2.97 17.07 -13.02
CA PRO A 611 -3.87 16.51 -12.01
C PRO A 611 -3.13 15.63 -11.00
N ARG A 612 -3.20 15.98 -9.72
CA ARG A 612 -2.35 15.36 -8.69
C ARG A 612 -3.04 15.26 -7.35
N TRP A 613 -2.49 14.42 -6.48
CA TRP A 613 -2.97 14.22 -5.12
C TRP A 613 -1.80 14.11 -4.15
N GLY A 614 -2.03 14.42 -2.87
CA GLY A 614 -1.00 14.33 -1.84
C GLY A 614 0.13 15.34 -2.00
N HIS A 615 -0.04 16.35 -2.84
CA HIS A 615 0.75 17.60 -2.83
C HIS A 615 0.32 18.46 -1.65
N ALA A 616 1.13 19.46 -1.35
CA ALA A 616 0.80 20.44 -0.34
C ALA A 616 0.92 21.86 -0.92
N SER A 617 0.22 22.80 -0.29
CA SER A 617 0.23 24.19 -0.71
C SER A 617 0.23 25.14 0.45
N ALA A 618 0.78 26.33 0.23
CA ALA A 618 0.74 27.41 1.20
C ALA A 618 0.51 28.74 0.48
N LEU A 619 -0.15 29.66 1.19
CA LEU A 619 -0.40 31.01 0.71
C LEU A 619 0.75 31.91 1.16
N ALA A 620 1.32 32.66 0.22
CA ALA A 620 2.30 33.70 0.49
C ALA A 620 1.90 35.00 -0.19
N GLY A 621 1.31 35.91 0.58
CA GLY A 621 0.71 37.13 0.06
C GLY A 621 -0.37 36.81 -0.97
N LYS A 622 -0.17 37.25 -2.23
CA LYS A 622 -1.09 37.03 -3.35
C LYS A 622 -0.71 35.84 -4.23
N ARG A 623 0.06 34.89 -3.69
CA ARG A 623 0.55 33.71 -4.43
C ARG A 623 0.20 32.44 -3.69
N LEU A 624 -0.45 31.51 -4.37
CA LEU A 624 -0.60 30.13 -3.91
C LEU A 624 0.58 29.33 -4.46
N ILE A 625 1.41 28.78 -3.57
CA ILE A 625 2.53 27.92 -3.95
C ILE A 625 2.11 26.48 -3.75
N VAL A 626 2.31 25.66 -4.78
CA VAL A 626 2.04 24.23 -4.78
C VAL A 626 3.32 23.49 -5.09
N TRP A 627 3.62 22.47 -4.29
CA TRP A 627 4.77 21.62 -4.53
C TRP A 627 4.44 20.15 -4.25
N GLY A 628 5.12 19.27 -4.98
CA GLY A 628 5.04 17.84 -4.79
C GLY A 628 3.76 17.19 -5.31
N GLY A 629 3.47 16.01 -4.77
CA GLY A 629 2.29 15.19 -5.06
C GLY A 629 2.49 14.18 -6.18
N ASN A 630 1.50 13.32 -6.34
CA ASN A 630 1.54 12.17 -7.22
C ASN A 630 0.41 12.22 -8.27
N THR A 631 0.62 11.64 -9.46
CA THR A 631 -0.37 11.53 -10.55
C THR A 631 -1.02 10.14 -10.63
N SER A 632 -1.92 9.95 -11.59
CA SER A 632 -2.55 8.66 -11.93
C SER A 632 -1.55 7.69 -12.57
N LEU A 633 -0.33 8.15 -12.85
CA LEU A 633 0.76 7.42 -13.49
C LEU A 633 1.82 6.97 -12.47
N GLY A 634 1.55 7.09 -11.16
CA GLY A 634 2.53 6.82 -10.09
C GLY A 634 3.71 7.79 -10.03
N ARG A 635 3.85 8.68 -11.02
CA ARG A 635 4.90 9.71 -11.07
C ARG A 635 4.61 10.79 -10.05
N GLU A 636 5.61 11.03 -9.23
CA GLU A 636 5.65 12.16 -8.33
C GLU A 636 6.28 13.37 -9.00
N PHE A 637 5.74 14.55 -8.69
CA PHE A 637 6.25 15.79 -9.24
C PHE A 637 7.17 16.46 -8.24
N LYS A 638 8.25 17.04 -8.77
CA LYS A 638 9.15 17.95 -8.02
C LYS A 638 8.99 19.41 -8.47
N ASP A 639 7.99 19.69 -9.32
CA ASP A 639 7.78 21.02 -9.86
C ASP A 639 7.28 21.98 -8.77
N THR A 640 7.89 23.16 -8.73
CA THR A 640 7.43 24.25 -7.87
C THR A 640 6.53 25.13 -8.72
N SER A 641 5.25 25.08 -8.44
CA SER A 641 4.25 25.83 -9.19
C SER A 641 3.68 26.93 -8.32
N GLN A 642 3.44 28.10 -8.90
CA GLN A 642 2.77 29.19 -8.22
C GLN A 642 1.61 29.71 -9.06
N ALA A 643 0.54 30.12 -8.38
CA ALA A 643 -0.59 30.81 -8.98
C ALA A 643 -0.77 32.18 -8.34
N SER A 644 -1.01 33.20 -9.16
CA SER A 644 -1.52 34.47 -8.67
C SER A 644 -2.95 34.28 -8.13
N THR A 645 -3.21 34.64 -6.88
CA THR A 645 -4.57 34.58 -6.32
C THR A 645 -5.49 35.68 -6.85
N VAL A 646 -4.94 36.65 -7.59
CA VAL A 646 -5.69 37.75 -8.24
C VAL A 646 -5.99 37.45 -9.70
N THR A 647 -4.97 37.06 -10.47
CA THR A 647 -5.11 36.84 -11.92
C THR A 647 -5.37 35.39 -12.28
N HIS A 648 -5.19 34.46 -11.32
CA HIS A 648 -5.37 33.02 -11.51
C HIS A 648 -4.45 32.40 -12.57
N VAL A 649 -3.41 33.13 -12.97
CA VAL A 649 -2.37 32.67 -13.89
C VAL A 649 -1.35 31.82 -13.12
N TRP A 650 -1.13 30.61 -13.60
CA TRP A 650 -0.14 29.67 -13.09
C TRP A 650 1.20 29.80 -13.83
N ALA A 651 2.28 29.70 -13.07
CA ALA A 651 3.64 29.60 -13.56
C ALA A 651 4.36 28.42 -12.89
N ASN A 652 5.14 27.68 -13.69
CA ASN A 652 6.09 26.71 -13.19
C ASN A 652 7.45 27.40 -13.07
N LEU A 653 8.09 27.28 -11.91
CA LEU A 653 9.35 27.93 -11.59
C LEU A 653 10.59 27.06 -11.91
N ASP A 654 10.41 25.75 -12.14
CA ASP A 654 11.43 24.74 -12.48
C ASP A 654 12.86 25.06 -11.97
N VAL A 655 13.02 25.03 -10.65
CA VAL A 655 14.23 25.46 -9.95
C VAL A 655 15.06 24.25 -9.53
N GLN A 656 16.38 24.27 -9.75
CA GLN A 656 17.31 23.25 -9.29
C GLN A 656 18.52 23.87 -8.55
N PRO A 657 19.12 23.19 -7.55
CA PRO A 657 18.65 21.92 -6.96
C PRO A 657 17.29 22.09 -6.28
N ALA A 658 16.55 21.01 -6.09
CA ALA A 658 15.25 20.99 -5.42
C ALA A 658 15.10 19.71 -4.58
N PRO A 659 14.20 19.69 -3.59
CA PRO A 659 13.84 18.46 -2.91
C PRO A 659 13.41 17.37 -3.91
N TYR A 660 13.75 16.11 -3.59
CA TYR A 660 13.26 14.97 -4.36
C TYR A 660 11.74 14.94 -4.40
N ALA A 661 11.19 14.50 -5.53
CA ALA A 661 9.76 14.35 -5.70
C ALA A 661 9.18 13.47 -4.58
N ARG A 662 8.02 13.89 -4.03
CA ARG A 662 7.34 13.23 -2.92
C ARG A 662 5.88 13.67 -2.80
N SER A 663 5.08 12.81 -2.23
CA SER A 663 3.71 13.06 -1.79
C SER A 663 3.58 12.93 -0.26
N ARG A 664 2.46 13.37 0.31
CA ARG A 664 2.16 13.27 1.75
C ARG A 664 3.20 13.94 2.67
N HIS A 665 3.97 14.89 2.15
CA HIS A 665 4.84 15.77 2.94
C HIS A 665 3.99 16.89 3.57
N ALA A 666 4.50 17.55 4.60
CA ALA A 666 3.88 18.75 5.12
C ALA A 666 4.62 20.01 4.64
N VAL A 667 3.88 21.10 4.49
CA VAL A 667 4.44 22.42 4.17
C VAL A 667 3.86 23.47 5.08
N CYS A 668 4.65 24.51 5.37
CA CYS A 668 4.16 25.71 6.01
C CYS A 668 5.00 26.92 5.59
N MET A 669 4.44 28.11 5.76
CA MET A 669 5.19 29.36 5.64
C MET A 669 5.80 29.70 7.01
N CYS A 670 7.12 29.87 7.09
CA CYS A 670 7.78 30.44 8.26
C CYS A 670 8.52 31.69 7.82
N GLY A 671 8.01 32.86 8.23
CA GLY A 671 8.41 34.14 7.66
C GLY A 671 8.18 34.18 6.15
N ASN A 672 9.25 34.48 5.41
CA ASN A 672 9.29 34.53 3.94
C ASN A 672 9.68 33.18 3.29
N LYS A 673 9.85 32.10 4.06
CA LYS A 673 10.29 30.79 3.55
C LYS A 673 9.13 29.80 3.49
N PHE A 674 8.95 29.17 2.33
CA PHE A 674 8.10 28.01 2.14
C PHE A 674 8.89 26.76 2.53
N VAL A 675 8.56 26.15 3.67
CA VAL A 675 9.32 25.02 4.23
C VAL A 675 8.59 23.71 3.98
N VAL A 676 9.34 22.70 3.53
CA VAL A 676 8.90 21.31 3.29
C VAL A 676 9.59 20.40 4.30
N PHE A 677 8.84 19.48 4.93
CA PHE A 677 9.40 18.39 5.71
C PHE A 677 8.75 17.05 5.38
N GLY A 678 9.59 16.02 5.36
CA GLY A 678 9.20 14.63 5.19
C GLY A 678 8.48 14.35 3.88
N GLY A 679 7.59 13.36 3.87
CA GLY A 679 6.89 12.86 2.69
C GLY A 679 7.32 11.45 2.31
N TRP A 680 6.61 10.91 1.33
CA TRP A 680 6.77 9.58 0.75
C TRP A 680 7.01 9.72 -0.75
N ASP A 681 7.99 9.01 -1.29
CA ASP A 681 8.44 9.15 -2.68
C ASP A 681 7.65 8.30 -3.71
N GLY A 682 6.48 7.79 -3.33
CA GLY A 682 5.67 6.96 -4.24
C GLY A 682 6.22 5.55 -4.41
N GLY A 683 7.32 5.22 -3.72
CA GLY A 683 7.98 3.92 -3.68
C GLY A 683 8.44 3.56 -2.26
N LEU A 684 9.76 3.57 -2.05
CA LEU A 684 10.49 2.90 -0.97
C LEU A 684 10.80 3.75 0.26
N TYR A 685 10.76 5.08 0.12
CA TYR A 685 11.40 5.96 1.07
C TYR A 685 10.45 7.02 1.59
N PHE A 686 10.28 7.01 2.91
CA PHE A 686 9.91 8.21 3.62
C PHE A 686 11.14 9.10 3.80
N SER A 687 10.94 10.41 3.77
CA SER A 687 11.99 11.39 4.02
C SER A 687 11.86 12.00 5.42
N ASN A 688 12.96 12.53 5.94
CA ASN A 688 13.02 13.44 7.10
C ASN A 688 13.96 14.64 6.84
N ASP A 689 14.28 14.92 5.57
CA ASP A 689 15.00 16.12 5.18
C ASP A 689 14.07 17.34 5.22
N MET A 690 14.70 18.52 5.31
CA MET A 690 14.05 19.82 5.30
C MET A 690 14.54 20.66 4.13
N TRP A 691 13.61 21.31 3.45
CA TRP A 691 13.93 22.22 2.37
C TRP A 691 13.13 23.51 2.52
N SER A 692 13.73 24.63 2.13
CA SER A 692 13.05 25.91 2.06
C SER A 692 13.16 26.53 0.69
N PHE A 693 12.09 27.19 0.27
CA PHE A 693 12.05 28.04 -0.90
C PHE A 693 11.83 29.48 -0.44
N ASP A 694 12.80 30.35 -0.74
CA ASP A 694 12.82 31.73 -0.27
C ASP A 694 12.06 32.66 -1.22
N LEU A 695 11.06 33.37 -0.69
CA LEU A 695 10.19 34.21 -1.50
C LEU A 695 10.75 35.60 -1.77
N ASP A 696 11.71 36.08 -0.99
CA ASP A 696 12.41 37.32 -1.30
C ASP A 696 13.35 37.10 -2.47
N LEU A 697 14.03 35.95 -2.52
CA LEU A 697 14.82 35.56 -3.68
C LEU A 697 13.96 35.37 -4.93
N LEU A 698 12.75 34.79 -4.80
CA LEU A 698 11.78 34.75 -5.89
C LEU A 698 11.40 36.17 -6.37
N ALA A 699 11.15 37.10 -5.45
CA ALA A 699 10.79 38.48 -5.79
C ALA A 699 11.93 39.24 -6.48
N GLN A 700 13.18 38.89 -6.18
CA GLN A 700 14.38 39.41 -6.84
C GLN A 700 14.66 38.74 -8.20
N GLY A 701 13.85 37.75 -8.62
CA GLY A 701 14.03 37.02 -9.88
C GLY A 701 15.05 35.89 -9.83
N ILE A 702 15.46 35.46 -8.63
CA ILE A 702 16.48 34.43 -8.39
C ILE A 702 15.86 33.28 -7.57
N PRO A 703 14.80 32.61 -8.05
CA PRO A 703 14.12 31.59 -7.28
C PRO A 703 15.07 30.42 -6.99
N LYS A 704 15.17 30.01 -5.72
CA LYS A 704 16.09 28.96 -5.27
C LYS A 704 15.51 28.13 -4.12
N TRP A 705 15.72 26.82 -4.19
CA TRP A 705 15.58 25.94 -3.04
C TRP A 705 16.88 25.82 -2.26
N GLU A 706 16.77 25.80 -0.94
CA GLU A 706 17.88 25.56 -0.01
C GLU A 706 17.50 24.40 0.91
N ARG A 707 18.40 23.41 1.01
CA ARG A 707 18.28 22.36 2.01
C ARG A 707 18.61 22.94 3.38
N ILE A 708 17.71 22.79 4.34
CA ILE A 708 17.95 23.22 5.73
C ILE A 708 18.72 22.09 6.42
N GLU A 709 20.01 22.31 6.62
CA GLU A 709 20.83 21.38 7.40
C GLU A 709 20.57 21.54 8.89
N VAL A 710 20.22 20.43 9.53
CA VAL A 710 19.99 20.35 10.99
C VAL A 710 21.32 20.56 11.72
N ALA A 711 21.30 21.27 12.84
CA ALA A 711 22.48 21.54 13.64
C ALA A 711 23.17 20.25 14.11
N GLN A 712 24.50 20.25 14.12
CA GLN A 712 25.29 19.08 14.50
C GLN A 712 24.93 18.60 15.91
N GLY A 713 24.63 17.31 16.05
CA GLY A 713 24.24 16.69 17.32
C GLY A 713 22.75 16.82 17.68
N SER A 714 21.96 17.58 16.93
CA SER A 714 20.50 17.61 17.10
C SER A 714 19.87 16.30 16.61
N ARG A 715 18.92 15.77 17.39
CA ARG A 715 18.11 14.61 16.97
C ARG A 715 17.01 15.08 16.03
N SER A 716 16.80 14.40 14.91
CA SER A 716 15.70 14.69 14.00
C SER A 716 14.53 13.72 14.19
N PRO A 717 13.29 14.15 13.90
CA PRO A 717 12.17 13.23 13.83
C PRO A 717 12.45 12.11 12.80
N PRO A 718 11.98 10.88 13.06
CA PRO A 718 11.99 9.78 12.08
C PRO A 718 11.38 10.18 10.73
N LYS A 719 11.82 9.51 9.66
CA LYS A 719 11.22 9.59 8.31
C LYS A 719 9.71 9.36 8.40
N ARG A 720 8.91 10.20 7.75
CA ARG A 720 7.44 10.13 7.88
C ARG A 720 6.68 10.87 6.79
N GLY A 721 5.46 10.43 6.54
CA GLY A 721 4.48 11.11 5.69
C GLY A 721 3.10 11.17 6.36
N GLY A 722 2.23 12.05 5.86
CA GLY A 722 0.88 12.24 6.39
C GLY A 722 0.82 12.83 7.80
N HIS A 723 1.88 13.50 8.25
CA HIS A 723 1.92 14.27 9.48
C HIS A 723 1.36 15.68 9.23
N GLY A 724 0.93 16.36 10.28
CA GLY A 724 0.61 17.79 10.22
C GLY A 724 1.79 18.65 10.64
N MET A 725 1.95 19.82 10.03
CA MET A 725 2.95 20.82 10.42
C MET A 725 2.36 22.23 10.36
N VAL A 726 2.66 23.05 11.36
CA VAL A 726 2.29 24.47 11.43
C VAL A 726 3.49 25.29 11.88
N SER A 727 3.50 26.58 11.55
CA SER A 727 4.49 27.53 12.05
C SER A 727 3.87 28.39 13.13
N TYR A 728 4.67 28.70 14.16
CA TYR A 728 4.33 29.68 15.18
C TYR A 728 5.60 30.45 15.50
N GLU A 729 5.53 31.77 15.37
CA GLU A 729 6.70 32.66 15.39
C GLU A 729 7.79 32.19 14.39
N ASN A 730 9.00 31.88 14.88
CA ASN A 730 10.13 31.41 14.08
C ASN A 730 10.40 29.90 14.30
N LYS A 731 9.36 29.13 14.66
CA LYS A 731 9.45 27.70 14.94
C LYS A 731 8.40 26.92 14.16
N LEU A 732 8.70 25.65 13.87
CA LEU A 732 7.79 24.71 13.23
C LEU A 732 7.36 23.67 14.25
N TYR A 733 6.07 23.37 14.30
CA TYR A 733 5.50 22.37 15.20
C TYR A 733 4.83 21.28 14.36
N MET A 734 5.11 20.02 14.73
CA MET A 734 4.68 18.85 13.97
C MET A 734 4.10 17.79 14.91
N PHE A 735 3.06 17.09 14.43
CA PHE A 735 2.49 15.95 15.12
C PHE A 735 2.22 14.77 14.18
N GLY A 736 2.47 13.56 14.67
CA GLY A 736 2.06 12.30 14.06
C GLY A 736 2.71 11.99 12.71
N GLY A 737 1.93 11.33 11.83
CA GLY A 737 2.38 10.76 10.57
C GLY A 737 2.57 9.25 10.65
N ASN A 738 3.08 8.66 9.57
CA ASN A 738 3.45 7.26 9.54
C ASN A 738 4.69 7.04 8.66
N ASP A 739 5.32 5.90 8.87
CA ASP A 739 6.30 5.31 7.98
C ASP A 739 5.89 3.88 7.61
N ASP A 740 6.86 3.06 7.23
CA ASP A 740 6.70 1.64 6.88
C ASP A 740 6.41 0.75 8.12
N PHE A 741 6.79 1.20 9.32
CA PHE A 741 6.75 0.41 10.55
C PHE A 741 5.56 0.75 11.44
N GLY A 742 4.97 1.93 11.28
CA GLY A 742 3.77 2.28 12.01
C GLY A 742 3.43 3.76 11.99
N LYS A 743 2.52 4.13 12.89
CA LYS A 743 2.07 5.51 13.06
C LYS A 743 2.80 6.15 14.23
N PHE A 744 3.06 7.44 14.09
CA PHE A 744 3.63 8.25 15.16
C PHE A 744 2.54 9.02 15.91
N GLY A 745 2.78 9.27 17.19
CA GLY A 745 1.97 10.11 18.07
C GLY A 745 2.85 11.06 18.89
N ASP A 746 4.02 11.40 18.36
CA ASP A 746 5.01 12.28 18.94
C ASP A 746 4.78 13.74 18.50
N THR A 747 5.22 14.69 19.32
CA THR A 747 5.17 16.13 19.04
C THR A 747 6.59 16.66 18.90
N TRP A 748 6.88 17.36 17.81
CA TRP A 748 8.21 17.88 17.52
C TRP A 748 8.17 19.39 17.26
N CYS A 749 9.22 20.08 17.68
CA CYS A 749 9.46 21.49 17.41
C CYS A 749 10.81 21.67 16.72
N PHE A 750 10.84 22.42 15.63
CA PHE A 750 12.07 22.87 14.98
C PHE A 750 12.23 24.37 15.14
N ASP A 751 13.40 24.81 15.61
CA ASP A 751 13.74 26.21 15.69
C ASP A 751 14.50 26.66 14.45
N MET A 752 13.94 27.60 13.67
CA MET A 752 14.52 28.03 12.39
C MET A 752 15.82 28.84 12.55
N ALA A 753 16.06 29.45 13.71
CA ALA A 753 17.26 30.24 13.95
C ALA A 753 18.45 29.36 14.35
N THR A 754 18.22 28.43 15.29
CA THR A 754 19.26 27.52 15.80
C THR A 754 19.40 26.25 14.97
N ARG A 755 18.41 25.94 14.12
CA ARG A 755 18.30 24.70 13.33
C ARG A 755 18.29 23.42 14.18
N VAL A 756 17.73 23.51 15.38
CA VAL A 756 17.63 22.40 16.33
C VAL A 756 16.20 21.87 16.38
N TRP A 757 16.08 20.54 16.35
CA TRP A 757 14.85 19.80 16.60
C TRP A 757 14.76 19.42 18.08
N THR A 758 13.57 19.57 18.66
CA THR A 758 13.25 19.16 20.03
C THR A 758 11.96 18.34 20.03
N GLU A 759 12.01 17.12 20.58
CA GLU A 759 10.80 16.35 20.86
C GLU A 759 10.12 16.95 22.10
N LEU A 760 8.99 17.63 21.89
CA LEU A 760 8.16 18.13 22.98
C LEU A 760 7.43 16.91 23.52
N LYS A 761 7.61 16.57 24.79
CA LYS A 761 6.95 15.43 25.45
C LYS A 761 5.82 15.96 26.35
N PRO A 762 4.64 16.26 25.80
CA PRO A 762 3.59 16.95 26.53
C PRO A 762 3.02 16.01 27.60
N ALA A 763 2.52 16.58 28.69
CA ALA A 763 1.82 15.80 29.70
C ALA A 763 0.55 15.17 29.11
N SER A 764 0.21 13.94 29.55
CA SER A 764 -1.04 13.29 29.19
C SER A 764 -2.26 14.07 29.73
N PRO A 765 -3.42 14.04 29.04
CA PRO A 765 -3.71 13.24 27.85
C PRO A 765 -3.08 13.81 26.57
N THR A 766 -2.59 12.93 25.70
CA THR A 766 -2.06 13.29 24.37
C THR A 766 -2.84 12.56 23.28
N PRO A 767 -2.92 13.09 22.06
CA PRO A 767 -3.61 12.40 20.99
C PRO A 767 -2.95 11.06 20.66
N SER A 768 -3.75 10.06 20.30
CA SER A 768 -3.23 8.78 19.84
C SER A 768 -2.41 8.92 18.55
N ARG A 769 -1.49 7.98 18.31
CA ARG A 769 -0.75 7.90 17.04
C ARG A 769 -1.68 7.85 15.84
N ARG A 770 -1.36 8.63 14.80
CA ARG A 770 -2.25 8.84 13.63
C ARG A 770 -1.51 9.44 12.45
N SER A 771 -2.04 9.23 11.25
CA SER A 771 -1.61 9.93 10.02
C SER A 771 -2.81 10.46 9.24
N GLN A 772 -2.58 11.25 8.19
CA GLN A 772 -3.61 11.83 7.32
C GLN A 772 -4.65 12.70 8.07
N HIS A 773 -4.26 13.27 9.20
CA HIS A 773 -4.98 14.32 9.92
C HIS A 773 -4.55 15.69 9.39
N ALA A 774 -5.20 16.75 9.84
CA ALA A 774 -4.85 18.13 9.48
C ALA A 774 -4.72 19.01 10.72
N LEU A 775 -3.79 19.97 10.65
CA LEU A 775 -3.52 20.96 11.70
C LEU A 775 -3.80 22.37 11.18
N SER A 776 -4.26 23.25 12.05
CA SER A 776 -4.35 24.69 11.75
C SER A 776 -4.14 25.51 13.02
N LEU A 777 -3.39 26.60 12.89
CA LEU A 777 -3.15 27.56 13.97
C LEU A 777 -4.25 28.62 13.97
N VAL A 778 -4.92 28.81 15.11
CA VAL A 778 -5.89 29.88 15.33
C VAL A 778 -5.51 30.62 16.61
N GLY A 779 -5.06 31.87 16.49
CA GLY A 779 -4.44 32.59 17.61
C GLY A 779 -3.17 31.87 18.07
N ASP A 780 -3.08 31.58 19.37
CA ASP A 780 -1.96 30.88 20.02
C ASP A 780 -2.27 29.39 20.31
N GLU A 781 -3.20 28.80 19.55
CA GLU A 781 -3.67 27.43 19.72
C GLU A 781 -3.62 26.67 18.39
N VAL A 782 -3.02 25.48 18.39
CA VAL A 782 -2.99 24.58 17.24
C VAL A 782 -4.11 23.57 17.36
N TYR A 783 -5.05 23.58 16.42
CA TYR A 783 -6.16 22.65 16.38
C TYR A 783 -5.88 21.49 15.43
N MET A 784 -6.22 20.28 15.86
CA MET A 784 -6.14 19.04 15.09
C MET A 784 -7.52 18.38 15.01
N PHE A 785 -7.85 17.84 13.84
CA PHE A 785 -9.03 17.01 13.69
C PHE A 785 -8.73 15.71 12.92
N GLY A 786 -9.34 14.63 13.40
CA GLY A 786 -9.43 13.34 12.71
C GLY A 786 -8.11 12.67 12.36
N GLY A 787 -8.08 12.02 11.21
CA GLY A 787 -6.97 11.19 10.70
C GLY A 787 -7.28 9.69 10.72
N HIS A 788 -6.23 8.89 10.50
CA HIS A 788 -6.26 7.43 10.57
C HIS A 788 -5.39 6.96 11.74
N GLY A 789 -6.02 6.40 12.77
CA GLY A 789 -5.35 5.75 13.90
C GLY A 789 -5.06 4.28 13.64
N ASP A 790 -4.74 3.53 14.68
CA ASP A 790 -4.53 2.08 14.56
C ASP A 790 -5.83 1.32 14.32
N ASN A 791 -6.93 1.82 14.88
CA ASN A 791 -8.24 1.17 14.84
C ASN A 791 -9.18 1.75 13.76
N GLY A 792 -8.63 2.50 12.78
CA GLY A 792 -9.40 3.13 11.71
C GLY A 792 -9.46 4.66 11.80
N ARG A 793 -10.51 5.25 11.22
CA ARG A 793 -10.67 6.71 11.14
C ARG A 793 -10.97 7.29 12.50
N LEU A 794 -10.41 8.46 12.76
CA LEU A 794 -10.60 9.22 13.99
C LEU A 794 -11.48 10.44 13.68
N GLY A 795 -12.29 10.82 14.67
CA GLY A 795 -13.19 11.99 14.60
C GLY A 795 -13.07 12.89 15.83
N ASP A 796 -12.02 12.72 16.62
CA ASP A 796 -11.71 13.56 17.77
C ASP A 796 -11.10 14.90 17.33
N THR A 797 -11.33 15.93 18.15
CA THR A 797 -10.73 17.25 17.98
C THR A 797 -9.79 17.52 19.15
N TRP A 798 -8.58 17.96 18.85
CA TRP A 798 -7.58 18.33 19.85
C TRP A 798 -7.12 19.76 19.65
N SER A 799 -6.69 20.40 20.73
CA SER A 799 -5.96 21.68 20.72
C SER A 799 -4.60 21.50 21.40
N PHE A 800 -3.59 22.23 20.94
CA PHE A 800 -2.26 22.29 21.54
C PHE A 800 -1.92 23.75 21.83
N GLY A 801 -1.78 24.07 23.11
CA GLY A 801 -1.51 25.43 23.57
C GLY A 801 -0.06 25.79 23.35
N MET A 802 0.21 26.88 22.63
CA MET A 802 1.60 27.27 22.31
C MET A 802 2.36 27.77 23.53
N SER A 803 1.67 28.34 24.52
CA SER A 803 2.25 28.90 25.74
C SER A 803 2.64 27.84 26.77
N ASP A 804 1.84 26.78 26.92
CA ASP A 804 2.07 25.72 27.90
C ASP A 804 2.50 24.38 27.31
N GLN A 805 2.48 24.26 25.98
CA GLN A 805 2.85 23.06 25.23
C GLN A 805 2.08 21.81 25.66
N THR A 806 0.78 21.97 25.95
CA THR A 806 -0.09 20.86 26.36
C THR A 806 -1.19 20.56 25.34
N TRP A 807 -1.44 19.27 25.13
CA TRP A 807 -2.58 18.81 24.32
C TRP A 807 -3.86 18.75 25.17
N ARG A 808 -4.98 19.11 24.56
CA ARG A 808 -6.31 19.10 25.18
C ARG A 808 -7.34 18.55 24.20
N ILE A 809 -8.09 17.55 24.64
CA ILE A 809 -9.21 17.02 23.87
C ILE A 809 -10.43 17.94 24.00
N LEU A 810 -11.08 18.25 22.89
CA LEU A 810 -12.36 18.94 22.89
C LEU A 810 -13.47 17.88 22.93
N SER A 811 -14.40 18.02 23.88
CA SER A 811 -15.52 17.10 24.06
C SER A 811 -16.45 17.08 22.84
N ASP A 812 -17.11 15.96 22.60
CA ASP A 812 -18.07 15.80 21.51
C ASP A 812 -19.23 16.80 21.69
N THR A 813 -19.34 17.68 20.71
CA THR A 813 -20.39 18.69 20.65
C THR A 813 -21.29 18.38 19.47
N LYS A 814 -22.60 18.55 19.67
CA LYS A 814 -23.61 18.43 18.61
C LYS A 814 -23.13 19.15 17.34
N SER A 815 -23.05 18.42 16.22
CA SER A 815 -22.63 18.88 14.87
C SER A 815 -21.14 18.80 14.51
N GLN A 816 -20.29 18.12 15.29
CA GLN A 816 -18.92 17.77 14.88
C GLN A 816 -18.92 16.89 13.60
N PRO A 817 -17.91 17.03 12.71
CA PRO A 817 -17.77 16.15 11.54
C PRO A 817 -17.60 14.67 11.94
N SER A 818 -18.08 13.76 11.08
CA SER A 818 -17.81 12.33 11.19
C SER A 818 -16.30 12.03 11.16
N PRO A 819 -15.85 10.90 11.75
CA PRO A 819 -14.46 10.44 11.63
C PRO A 819 -13.98 10.43 10.19
N ARG A 820 -12.84 11.07 9.91
CA ARG A 820 -12.33 11.25 8.54
C ARG A 820 -10.83 11.47 8.46
N GLU A 821 -10.27 11.09 7.31
CA GLU A 821 -8.85 11.23 6.95
C GLU A 821 -8.70 11.97 5.61
N LYS A 822 -7.50 12.49 5.30
CA LYS A 822 -7.15 13.09 3.98
C LYS A 822 -8.01 14.31 3.62
N HIS A 823 -8.57 14.95 4.64
CA HIS A 823 -9.26 16.23 4.59
C HIS A 823 -8.24 17.36 4.75
N THR A 824 -8.68 18.61 4.59
CA THR A 824 -7.88 19.77 4.96
C THR A 824 -8.60 20.62 5.99
N VAL A 825 -7.81 21.44 6.70
CA VAL A 825 -8.29 22.41 7.69
C VAL A 825 -7.70 23.76 7.33
N ALA A 826 -8.52 24.81 7.36
CA ALA A 826 -8.07 26.18 7.18
C ALA A 826 -8.57 27.10 8.30
N SER A 827 -7.75 28.08 8.68
CA SER A 827 -8.13 29.14 9.62
C SER A 827 -8.73 30.34 8.89
N VAL A 828 -9.87 30.84 9.36
CA VAL A 828 -10.52 32.08 8.88
C VAL A 828 -10.87 32.94 10.08
N GLY A 829 -10.00 33.89 10.43
CA GLY A 829 -10.13 34.61 11.70
C GLY A 829 -10.09 33.63 12.87
N ASP A 830 -11.11 33.66 13.73
CA ASP A 830 -11.27 32.75 14.88
C ASP A 830 -11.94 31.41 14.52
N LEU A 831 -12.09 31.10 13.23
CA LEU A 831 -12.78 29.90 12.77
C LEU A 831 -11.79 28.86 12.26
N MET A 832 -12.00 27.60 12.62
CA MET A 832 -11.36 26.44 12.00
C MET A 832 -12.37 25.78 11.05
N VAL A 833 -11.97 25.62 9.78
CA VAL A 833 -12.85 25.19 8.70
C VAL A 833 -12.38 23.86 8.14
N ILE A 834 -13.22 22.83 8.20
CA ILE A 834 -12.91 21.46 7.79
C ILE A 834 -13.75 21.07 6.60
N PHE A 835 -13.11 20.57 5.55
CA PHE A 835 -13.81 20.13 4.35
C PHE A 835 -13.08 19.02 3.60
N GLY A 836 -13.87 18.23 2.88
CA GLY A 836 -13.43 17.05 2.14
C GLY A 836 -12.93 15.91 3.02
N GLY A 837 -12.02 15.12 2.46
CA GLY A 837 -11.50 13.88 3.04
C GLY A 837 -12.46 12.69 2.89
N ARG A 838 -12.01 11.52 3.35
CA ARG A 838 -12.78 10.29 3.36
C ARG A 838 -13.29 10.01 4.77
N GLY A 839 -14.59 10.17 4.97
CA GLY A 839 -15.26 9.91 6.25
C GLY A 839 -16.05 8.60 6.28
N ASP A 840 -16.61 8.25 7.44
CA ASP A 840 -17.52 7.10 7.59
C ASP A 840 -18.92 7.35 6.97
N ASP A 841 -19.22 8.60 6.64
CA ASP A 841 -20.39 9.05 5.89
C ASP A 841 -20.15 9.07 4.36
N TRP A 842 -19.07 8.46 3.86
CA TRP A 842 -18.68 8.48 2.45
C TRP A 842 -19.80 8.02 1.50
N ASP A 843 -20.63 7.09 1.94
CA ASP A 843 -21.75 6.54 1.15
C ASP A 843 -23.08 7.28 1.35
N GLN A 844 -23.12 8.33 2.19
CA GLN A 844 -24.33 9.12 2.47
C GLN A 844 -24.41 10.34 1.54
N THR A 845 -25.38 10.32 0.61
CA THR A 845 -25.65 11.41 -0.33
C THR A 845 -25.92 12.74 0.41
N GLY A 846 -25.21 13.81 0.03
CA GLY A 846 -25.40 15.17 0.57
C GLY A 846 -24.52 15.58 1.76
N LYS A 847 -24.03 14.64 2.60
CA LYS A 847 -23.08 14.99 3.69
C LYS A 847 -21.65 15.23 3.21
N MET A 848 -21.37 14.73 2.02
CA MET A 848 -20.08 14.77 1.33
C MET A 848 -19.69 16.15 0.76
N THR A 849 -20.63 17.10 0.76
CA THR A 849 -20.43 18.49 0.33
C THR A 849 -20.43 19.50 1.48
N LEU A 850 -20.46 19.02 2.73
CA LEU A 850 -20.49 19.88 3.91
C LEU A 850 -19.13 20.51 4.19
N VAL A 851 -19.19 21.77 4.60
CA VAL A 851 -18.10 22.50 5.23
C VAL A 851 -18.44 22.59 6.71
N HIS A 852 -17.59 22.02 7.55
CA HIS A 852 -17.74 22.07 9.01
C HIS A 852 -16.91 23.23 9.55
N VAL A 853 -17.48 23.99 10.47
CA VAL A 853 -16.86 25.18 11.04
C VAL A 853 -16.89 25.06 12.55
N LEU A 854 -15.71 25.12 13.16
CA LEU A 854 -15.52 25.27 14.60
C LEU A 854 -15.23 26.73 14.91
N ASP A 855 -16.09 27.36 15.71
CA ASP A 855 -15.86 28.70 16.27
C ASP A 855 -15.01 28.57 17.54
N THR A 856 -13.73 28.93 17.44
CA THR A 856 -12.77 28.75 18.54
C THR A 856 -13.07 29.64 19.75
N LYS A 857 -13.82 30.75 19.58
CA LYS A 857 -14.26 31.60 20.70
C LYS A 857 -15.31 30.95 21.58
N LEU A 858 -16.01 29.95 21.05
CA LEU A 858 -17.03 29.18 21.76
C LEU A 858 -16.46 27.90 22.38
N VAL A 859 -15.21 27.55 22.07
CA VAL A 859 -14.54 26.39 22.66
C VAL A 859 -14.31 26.65 24.15
N ARG A 860 -14.84 25.77 24.99
CA ARG A 860 -14.55 25.73 26.41
C ARG A 860 -13.69 24.50 26.68
N ILE A 861 -12.46 24.72 27.12
CA ILE A 861 -11.59 23.66 27.61
C ILE A 861 -12.05 23.37 29.05
N ASP A 862 -12.73 22.24 29.26
CA ASP A 862 -13.14 21.83 30.61
C ASP A 862 -11.93 21.24 31.36
N PRO A 863 -11.48 21.84 32.47
CA PRO A 863 -10.35 21.32 33.25
C PRO A 863 -10.60 19.91 33.80
N LEU A 864 -11.88 19.48 33.91
CA LEU A 864 -12.25 18.18 34.48
C LEU A 864 -12.13 17.01 33.48
N ASN A 865 -12.15 17.26 32.17
CA ASN A 865 -12.01 16.21 31.15
C ASN A 865 -10.59 15.65 31.03
N ASN A 866 -9.59 16.29 31.64
CA ASN A 866 -8.24 15.76 31.75
C ASN A 866 -8.12 14.59 32.74
N LYS A 867 -9.18 14.25 33.51
CA LYS A 867 -9.21 13.08 34.41
C LYS A 867 -10.04 11.90 33.87
N GLU A 868 -11.05 12.12 33.04
CA GLU A 868 -11.94 11.06 32.56
C GLU A 868 -11.47 10.38 31.27
N ALA A 869 -10.55 10.96 30.51
CA ALA A 869 -9.96 10.31 29.31
C ALA A 869 -9.15 9.03 29.63
N ALA A 870 -8.92 8.72 30.92
CA ALA A 870 -8.30 7.49 31.40
C ALA A 870 -9.31 6.35 31.69
N VAL A 871 -10.62 6.58 31.57
CA VAL A 871 -11.67 5.59 31.85
C VAL A 871 -12.55 5.45 30.61
N GLY A 872 -12.50 4.27 29.98
CA GLY A 872 -13.18 3.99 28.73
C GLY A 872 -14.69 4.25 28.77
N HIS A 873 -15.24 4.77 27.68
CA HIS A 873 -16.67 4.66 27.44
C HIS A 873 -17.03 3.19 27.13
N PRO A 874 -18.10 2.63 27.73
CA PRO A 874 -18.41 1.21 27.67
C PRO A 874 -18.98 0.73 26.32
N PRO A 875 -18.94 -0.60 26.08
CA PRO A 875 -19.22 -1.24 24.80
C PRO A 875 -20.72 -1.52 24.62
N ILE A 876 -21.22 -1.53 23.38
CA ILE A 876 -22.52 -2.10 23.07
C ILE A 876 -22.33 -3.46 22.38
N LEU A 877 -22.59 -4.49 23.20
CA LEU A 877 -22.75 -5.93 22.94
C LEU A 877 -21.50 -6.72 22.56
N ASN A 878 -20.75 -7.03 23.62
CA ASN A 878 -19.84 -8.16 23.72
C ASN A 878 -20.56 -9.30 24.46
N THR A 879 -20.47 -10.54 23.97
CA THR A 879 -20.75 -11.75 24.76
C THR A 879 -19.52 -12.63 24.74
N GLY A 880 -18.92 -12.80 25.92
CA GLY A 880 -17.72 -13.61 26.15
C GLY A 880 -17.19 -13.40 27.55
N GLN A 881 -17.78 -14.10 28.52
CA GLN A 881 -17.35 -14.17 29.92
C GLN A 881 -16.01 -14.90 30.07
N LEU A 882 -15.16 -14.28 30.89
CA LEU A 882 -14.41 -14.81 32.05
C LEU A 882 -13.55 -16.07 31.89
N TYR A 883 -12.23 -15.88 32.07
CA TYR A 883 -11.51 -16.47 33.22
C TYR A 883 -10.39 -15.52 33.66
N SER A 884 -10.56 -14.95 34.85
CA SER A 884 -9.52 -14.26 35.62
C SER A 884 -8.75 -15.28 36.47
N ARG A 885 -7.42 -15.17 36.58
CA ARG A 885 -6.68 -15.71 37.72
C ARG A 885 -6.11 -14.56 38.56
N SER A 886 -6.59 -14.54 39.79
CA SER A 886 -6.19 -13.70 40.92
C SER A 886 -4.75 -13.99 41.34
N THR A 887 -3.97 -12.94 41.55
CA THR A 887 -2.71 -12.95 42.30
C THR A 887 -3.01 -12.75 43.79
N LYS A 888 -2.80 -13.78 44.61
CA LYS A 888 -2.53 -13.63 46.05
C LYS A 888 -1.66 -14.79 46.56
N ASP A 889 -0.82 -14.41 47.51
CA ASP A 889 0.01 -15.16 48.44
C ASP A 889 1.36 -15.67 47.91
N LEU A 890 2.44 -14.98 48.32
CA LEU A 890 3.64 -15.56 48.96
C LEU A 890 4.40 -14.44 49.73
N PRO A 891 5.07 -14.76 50.86
CA PRO A 891 5.41 -13.80 51.92
C PRO A 891 6.79 -13.13 51.80
N THR A 892 6.94 -12.09 52.62
CA THR A 892 8.09 -11.22 52.90
C THR A 892 9.25 -11.87 53.66
N GLY A 893 10.47 -11.31 53.45
CA GLY A 893 11.70 -11.47 54.26
C GLY A 893 12.81 -12.21 53.50
N GLU A 894 14.08 -11.80 53.38
CA GLU A 894 14.90 -10.81 54.09
C GLU A 894 16.05 -10.32 53.17
N GLU A 895 16.65 -9.20 53.58
CA GLU A 895 17.78 -8.46 53.02
C GLU A 895 19.05 -9.30 52.81
N ILE A 896 19.80 -9.06 51.73
CA ILE A 896 21.27 -8.92 51.82
C ILE A 896 21.74 -7.80 50.88
N GLN A 897 22.43 -6.84 51.50
CA GLN A 897 23.04 -5.64 50.95
C GLN A 897 24.10 -5.95 49.88
N ARG A 898 24.12 -5.14 48.81
CA ARG A 898 25.32 -4.93 47.98
C ARG A 898 26.29 -4.00 48.73
N PRO A 899 27.61 -4.25 48.68
CA PRO A 899 28.59 -3.19 48.79
C PRO A 899 29.28 -2.91 47.45
N GLU A 900 29.56 -1.62 47.27
CA GLU A 900 30.30 -1.02 46.16
C GLU A 900 31.83 -1.24 46.25
N ARG A 901 32.48 -1.02 45.09
CA ARG A 901 33.86 -0.49 44.85
C ARG A 901 35.07 -1.46 45.02
N PRO A 902 36.28 -1.10 44.52
CA PRO A 902 36.66 -0.38 43.29
C PRO A 902 37.90 -1.00 42.58
N ILE A 903 38.31 -0.36 41.49
CA ILE A 903 39.56 -0.59 40.72
C ILE A 903 40.82 -0.18 41.54
N SER A 904 41.87 -1.01 41.57
CA SER A 904 43.28 -0.57 41.59
C SER A 904 44.26 -1.72 41.28
N ALA A 905 45.32 -1.37 40.53
CA ALA A 905 46.38 -2.21 39.97
C ALA A 905 47.51 -2.58 40.96
N ALA A 906 48.35 -3.57 40.60
CA ALA A 906 49.78 -3.40 40.24
C ALA A 906 50.70 -4.61 40.53
N PHE A 907 51.83 -4.63 39.80
CA PHE A 907 53.08 -5.43 39.88
C PHE A 907 53.06 -6.79 39.18
N SER A 908 53.62 -6.97 37.97
CA SER A 908 54.96 -6.71 37.38
C SER A 908 56.07 -7.70 37.78
N LYS A 909 56.66 -8.33 36.76
CA LYS A 909 58.10 -8.54 36.62
C LYS A 909 58.49 -8.78 35.16
N ASP A 910 59.52 -8.05 34.77
CA ASP A 910 60.13 -7.90 33.45
C ASP A 910 60.96 -9.10 32.97
N THR A 911 61.18 -9.17 31.65
CA THR A 911 62.54 -9.23 31.05
C THR A 911 62.55 -8.66 29.59
N ASN A 912 63.20 -7.49 29.43
CA ASN A 912 64.09 -6.95 28.37
C ASN A 912 64.06 -7.54 26.92
N SER A 913 63.82 -6.82 25.81
CA SER A 913 64.44 -5.59 25.18
C SER A 913 65.49 -5.92 24.07
N PRO A 914 65.88 -5.04 23.09
CA PRO A 914 65.32 -3.72 22.66
C PRO A 914 65.46 -3.31 21.14
N SER A 915 64.81 -2.17 20.78
CA SER A 915 65.30 -0.99 19.98
C SER A 915 65.53 -1.04 18.44
N PHE A 916 65.38 0.00 17.60
CA PHE A 916 64.84 1.39 17.63
C PHE A 916 64.70 1.93 16.16
N HIS A 917 63.91 3.01 15.99
CA HIS A 917 63.58 3.77 14.76
C HIS A 917 64.74 4.52 14.02
N LYS A 918 64.52 4.84 12.72
CA LYS A 918 64.78 6.17 12.10
C LYS A 918 64.22 6.34 10.67
N HIS A 919 63.76 7.55 10.35
CA HIS A 919 63.31 8.04 9.03
C HIS A 919 64.47 8.55 8.15
N GLY A 920 64.31 8.48 6.81
CA GLY A 920 65.13 9.17 5.81
C GLY A 920 64.50 9.08 4.40
N ILE A 921 64.60 10.16 3.62
CA ILE A 921 63.96 10.46 2.31
C ILE A 921 64.99 10.31 1.17
N ASP A 922 64.56 9.82 -0.01
CA ASP A 922 65.00 10.15 -1.41
C ASP A 922 64.30 9.15 -2.37
N GLY A 923 63.90 9.39 -3.62
CA GLY A 923 64.17 10.45 -4.59
C GLY A 923 64.77 9.89 -5.90
N SER A 924 63.96 9.50 -6.91
CA SER A 924 64.28 9.42 -8.38
C SER A 924 63.20 8.58 -9.13
N MET A 925 62.35 9.09 -10.03
CA MET A 925 62.49 9.59 -11.43
C MET A 925 62.72 8.53 -12.55
N SER A 926 61.84 8.64 -13.58
CA SER A 926 61.97 8.33 -15.02
C SER A 926 62.02 6.85 -15.45
N SER A 927 61.55 6.37 -16.61
CA SER A 927 60.73 6.79 -17.79
C SER A 927 60.61 5.48 -18.64
N GLU A 928 59.65 5.21 -19.53
CA GLU A 928 59.43 5.88 -20.83
C GLU A 928 58.38 5.11 -21.69
N LEU A 929 57.80 5.84 -22.68
CA LEU A 929 57.01 5.43 -23.88
C LEU A 929 55.52 5.06 -23.65
N GLY A 930 54.48 5.79 -24.09
CA GLY A 930 54.35 7.01 -24.88
C GLY A 930 54.00 6.77 -26.36
N VAL A 931 52.72 6.87 -26.78
CA VAL A 931 52.32 7.38 -28.12
C VAL A 931 50.90 8.01 -28.09
N LYS A 932 50.88 9.34 -28.22
CA LYS A 932 50.05 10.29 -29.04
C LYS A 932 48.58 9.92 -29.37
N TYR A 933 47.61 10.82 -29.22
CA TYR A 933 47.56 12.17 -29.80
C TYR A 933 46.81 13.21 -28.94
N SER A 934 47.43 14.37 -28.79
CA SER A 934 46.82 15.65 -28.42
C SER A 934 46.31 16.39 -29.66
N LYS A 935 45.22 17.15 -29.55
CA LYS A 935 45.24 18.59 -29.86
C LYS A 935 44.03 19.33 -29.28
N THR A 936 44.39 20.21 -28.35
CA THR A 936 43.69 21.37 -27.78
C THR A 936 43.12 22.29 -28.86
N TYR A 937 42.02 23.01 -28.56
CA TYR A 937 42.00 24.48 -28.64
C TYR A 937 40.85 25.08 -27.79
N GLN A 938 41.08 26.34 -27.43
CA GLN A 938 40.57 27.11 -26.29
C GLN A 938 39.11 27.60 -26.39
N VAL A 939 38.63 27.99 -25.20
CA VAL A 939 37.54 28.93 -24.90
C VAL A 939 37.56 30.19 -25.78
N ARG A 940 36.39 30.55 -26.32
CA ARG A 940 35.83 31.92 -26.38
C ARG A 940 34.32 31.84 -26.62
N SER A 941 33.54 32.47 -25.75
CA SER A 941 32.11 32.78 -25.87
C SER A 941 31.87 33.77 -27.05
N PRO A 942 30.62 33.95 -27.55
CA PRO A 942 29.44 34.38 -26.77
C PRO A 942 28.55 33.25 -26.25
#